data_AF-A0AAJ7PIP4-F1
#
_entry.id   AF-A0AAJ7PIP4-F1
#
_cell.length_a   1.000
_cell.length_b   1.000
_cell.length_c   1.000
_cell.angle_alpha   90.00
_cell.angle_beta   90.00
_cell.angle_gamma   90.00
#
_symmetry.space_group_name_H-M   'P 1'
#
loop_
_entity.id
_entity.type
_entity.pdbx_description
1 polymer ?
#
loop_
_entity_poly.entity_id
_entity_poly.type
_entity_poly.pdbx_seq_one_letter_code
_entity_poly.pdbx_strand_id
1 'polypeptide(L)'
;MAKKLQRKLSLDLPPDFNEKNVDELCQLLQTLQDKFKEKGINGVKLKNLTDAEQREMGISISERYFKEPGKVFNDPIHGHVELHPLLVRIIDTPQFQRLRNIKQLGGAYYVYPGASHNRFEHSIGVAYLAGEFAQALRSRQPELNITDKDILCVQIAGLCHDLGHGPFSHLFDQMFIRKARPGKKWEHEEASLKMFEYLLDKNGLKDIMKEQYGLEDKDLVFIKEMIGGPQNTNAAQREEWPYEGRGQDKSFLYEIVANKRNGIDVDKFDYFARDCHHLGIQNNFDHRRFFLFARVCEVDGVKQICSRDKEVHNLYDMFHARSCLHRKAYQHPVNKIIEHMIVDAFLKVDPYIQIEGKDKKMYNLSTAIDDMEAYTKLTDRVFEAILSPPSGIYFCSPQEKEMMQVEEKPEVIEARKTLQGIMTRDFYKYMGKMSQKQKPKKEIDQWKEELAKAIPELKAEHFEVVVSPVDYGKKEKDPISKVYFYSKTEHDKPFKIPKGKVSRLLPEQFSEHFIRIYSKENITNLEDARNCVDLWCKEKEMICQWKEELAEAFPDGFTPEDFKIEVIHDANSKVDFYIRSKPDEPLNVPKDRVSWLIPVDFPELSIRVYLENNKTSLEAAKDAKRHIDLWCTKKMIRQWKEELAEAIPDRLTPEDFEVVVTDDTNSKVVFYSMSNPDKPLNIHNDGVSSHITQHFPKLLIKVYFKNDDDTTREDAKEHFELWCKKKEIIHQWKEELAKAFPDEFTPEDFEVVVSTVDSKKRNEDDKSQVYFYSKTEPHKSFNIHRDKVSWLIPEHFSKHFIRVYLKNNKTSLEDVKNQVNQWCKRKGGKP
;
A
#
# COMPACT_ATOMS: atom_id res chain seq x y z
N MET A 1 -38.13 8.25 60.94
CA MET A 1 -38.42 9.51 60.21
C MET A 1 -37.34 9.81 59.17
N ALA A 2 -36.04 9.74 59.52
CA ALA A 2 -34.91 9.89 58.60
C ALA A 2 -34.94 8.95 57.37
N LYS A 3 -35.21 7.64 57.52
CA LYS A 3 -35.44 6.72 56.37
C LYS A 3 -36.63 7.10 55.47
N LYS A 4 -37.61 7.83 56.01
CA LYS A 4 -38.78 8.34 55.27
C LYS A 4 -38.45 9.66 54.55
N LEU A 5 -37.56 10.50 55.11
CA LEU A 5 -36.96 11.64 54.43
C LEU A 5 -35.97 11.20 53.34
N GLN A 6 -35.15 10.17 53.60
CA GLN A 6 -34.22 9.54 52.65
C GLN A 6 -34.92 9.12 51.34
N ARG A 7 -36.12 8.51 51.45
CA ARG A 7 -36.93 8.10 50.30
C ARG A 7 -37.69 9.24 49.61
N LYS A 8 -38.00 10.35 50.30
CA LYS A 8 -38.79 11.46 49.74
C LYS A 8 -37.95 12.63 49.23
N LEU A 9 -36.73 12.80 49.73
CA LEU A 9 -35.87 13.97 49.49
C LEU A 9 -34.50 13.61 48.90
N SER A 10 -34.21 12.31 48.71
CA SER A 10 -33.01 11.79 48.03
C SER A 10 -31.67 12.36 48.54
N LEU A 11 -31.55 12.73 49.81
CA LEU A 11 -30.30 13.21 50.41
C LEU A 11 -29.42 12.01 50.84
N ASP A 12 -28.14 12.00 50.44
CA ASP A 12 -27.15 11.07 51.00
C ASP A 12 -26.50 11.69 52.24
N LEU A 13 -26.27 10.85 53.23
CA LEU A 13 -25.67 11.18 54.51
C LEU A 13 -24.19 10.74 54.51
N PRO A 14 -23.33 11.28 55.39
CA PRO A 14 -21.89 11.03 55.35
C PRO A 14 -21.51 9.54 55.41
N PRO A 15 -20.32 9.13 54.94
CA PRO A 15 -19.92 7.72 54.81
C PRO A 15 -19.96 6.91 56.13
N ASP A 16 -19.76 7.59 57.27
CA ASP A 16 -19.81 7.05 58.63
C ASP A 16 -21.25 7.02 59.21
N PHE A 17 -22.28 7.32 58.43
CA PHE A 17 -23.66 7.48 58.91
C PHE A 17 -24.21 6.24 59.65
N ASN A 18 -23.78 5.03 59.28
CA ASN A 18 -24.18 3.80 59.96
C ASN A 18 -23.42 3.54 61.27
N GLU A 19 -22.32 4.28 61.51
CA GLU A 19 -21.48 4.21 62.70
C GLU A 19 -21.83 5.32 63.72
N LYS A 20 -22.63 6.32 63.30
CA LYS A 20 -23.05 7.44 64.16
C LYS A 20 -24.03 7.01 65.24
N ASN A 21 -23.77 7.45 66.47
CA ASN A 21 -24.73 7.31 67.56
C ASN A 21 -25.91 8.29 67.40
N VAL A 22 -26.94 8.14 68.24
CA VAL A 22 -28.19 8.92 68.15
C VAL A 22 -27.95 10.43 68.25
N ASP A 23 -26.96 10.86 69.04
CA ASP A 23 -26.67 12.28 69.27
C ASP A 23 -25.98 12.92 68.06
N GLU A 24 -25.01 12.22 67.46
CA GLU A 24 -24.33 12.64 66.22
C GLU A 24 -25.30 12.76 65.04
N LEU A 25 -26.30 11.88 64.99
CA LEU A 25 -27.31 11.86 63.94
C LEU A 25 -28.30 13.03 64.08
N CYS A 26 -28.67 13.38 65.32
CA CYS A 26 -29.44 14.58 65.62
C CYS A 26 -28.68 15.86 65.24
N GLN A 27 -27.39 15.92 65.51
CA GLN A 27 -26.55 17.08 65.21
C GLN A 27 -26.38 17.33 63.71
N LEU A 28 -26.26 16.27 62.91
CA LEU A 28 -26.22 16.35 61.44
C LEU A 28 -27.54 16.87 60.86
N LEU A 29 -28.68 16.35 61.35
CA LEU A 29 -30.01 16.79 60.91
C LEU A 29 -30.28 18.24 61.27
N GLN A 30 -29.83 18.69 62.45
CA GLN A 30 -29.92 20.08 62.87
C GLN A 30 -29.10 21.00 61.95
N THR A 31 -27.86 20.61 61.63
CA THR A 31 -26.97 21.36 60.74
C THR A 31 -27.55 21.52 59.32
N LEU A 32 -28.15 20.47 58.77
CA LEU A 32 -28.82 20.53 57.46
C LEU A 32 -30.08 21.39 57.51
N GLN A 33 -30.85 21.31 58.60
CA GLN A 33 -32.03 22.15 58.80
C GLN A 33 -31.67 23.64 58.87
N ASP A 34 -30.58 23.98 59.56
CA ASP A 34 -30.13 25.36 59.70
C ASP A 34 -29.62 25.92 58.37
N LYS A 35 -28.86 25.12 57.59
CA LYS A 35 -28.43 25.49 56.22
C LYS A 35 -29.61 25.70 55.27
N PHE A 36 -30.66 24.86 55.36
CA PHE A 36 -31.86 25.02 54.53
C PHE A 36 -32.64 26.29 54.87
N LYS A 37 -32.70 26.66 56.16
CA LYS A 37 -33.30 27.91 56.60
C LYS A 37 -32.48 29.13 56.17
N GLU A 38 -31.17 29.10 56.36
CA GLU A 38 -30.24 30.17 55.99
C GLU A 38 -30.32 30.50 54.48
N LYS A 39 -30.36 29.47 53.63
CA LYS A 39 -30.38 29.63 52.17
C LYS A 39 -31.78 29.72 51.54
N GLY A 40 -32.84 29.73 52.37
CA GLY A 40 -34.23 29.84 51.93
C GLY A 40 -34.67 28.71 51.00
N ILE A 41 -34.20 27.48 51.24
CA ILE A 41 -34.45 26.33 50.35
C ILE A 41 -35.81 25.72 50.68
N ASN A 42 -36.78 25.97 49.80
CA ASN A 42 -38.10 25.35 49.85
C ASN A 42 -38.16 24.08 48.99
N GLY A 43 -39.28 23.34 49.05
CA GLY A 43 -39.42 22.06 48.33
C GLY A 43 -39.32 22.14 46.80
N VAL A 44 -39.46 23.33 46.21
CA VAL A 44 -39.27 23.57 44.77
C VAL A 44 -37.79 23.83 44.48
N LYS A 45 -37.14 24.69 45.27
CA LYS A 45 -35.71 25.00 45.13
C LYS A 45 -34.83 23.77 45.39
N LEU A 46 -35.21 22.90 46.33
CA LEU A 46 -34.51 21.65 46.62
C LEU A 46 -34.43 20.71 45.41
N LYS A 47 -35.44 20.71 44.53
CA LYS A 47 -35.47 19.86 43.32
C LYS A 47 -34.55 20.39 42.20
N ASN A 48 -34.17 21.66 42.25
CA ASN A 48 -33.47 22.38 41.18
C ASN A 48 -32.14 22.96 41.65
N LEU A 49 -31.52 22.41 42.70
CA LEU A 49 -30.23 22.88 43.20
C LEU A 49 -29.13 22.61 42.18
N THR A 50 -28.27 23.60 41.94
CA THR A 50 -27.09 23.45 41.07
C THR A 50 -25.97 22.70 41.79
N ASP A 51 -25.06 22.06 41.04
CA ASP A 51 -23.93 21.30 41.60
C ASP A 51 -23.01 22.16 42.50
N ALA A 52 -22.91 23.46 42.21
CA ALA A 52 -22.17 24.42 43.02
C ALA A 52 -22.84 24.67 44.37
N GLU A 53 -24.16 24.89 44.39
CA GLU A 53 -24.94 25.07 45.63
C GLU A 53 -24.94 23.81 46.50
N GLN A 54 -24.95 22.64 45.87
CA GLN A 54 -24.91 21.34 46.56
C GLN A 54 -23.55 21.11 47.26
N ARG A 55 -22.43 21.40 46.59
CA ARG A 55 -21.09 21.32 47.19
C ARG A 55 -20.91 22.30 48.34
N GLU A 56 -21.43 23.51 48.20
CA GLU A 56 -21.40 24.53 49.25
C GLU A 56 -22.23 24.12 50.48
N MET A 57 -23.27 23.31 50.28
CA MET A 57 -24.06 22.72 51.37
C MET A 57 -23.43 21.46 51.98
N GLY A 58 -22.40 20.89 51.35
CA GLY A 58 -21.81 19.60 51.74
C GLY A 58 -22.65 18.38 51.31
N ILE A 59 -23.51 18.55 50.30
CA ILE A 59 -24.34 17.49 49.72
C ILE A 59 -23.67 17.06 48.41
N SER A 60 -23.07 15.87 48.36
CA SER A 60 -22.47 15.31 47.15
C SER A 60 -23.52 14.52 46.36
N ILE A 61 -23.83 14.93 45.12
CA ILE A 61 -24.57 14.07 44.18
C ILE A 61 -23.67 13.04 43.52
N SER A 62 -22.35 13.24 43.53
CA SER A 62 -21.40 12.31 42.88
C SER A 62 -21.37 10.91 43.51
N GLU A 63 -21.87 10.72 44.72
CA GLU A 63 -21.94 9.40 45.39
C GLU A 63 -23.30 8.70 45.25
N ARG A 64 -24.33 9.36 44.68
CA ARG A 64 -25.68 8.76 44.54
C ARG A 64 -25.73 7.59 43.56
N TYR A 65 -24.79 7.52 42.62
CA TYR A 65 -24.89 6.67 41.42
C TYR A 65 -23.87 5.54 41.35
N PHE A 66 -22.93 5.46 42.32
CA PHE A 66 -21.85 4.45 42.37
C PHE A 66 -22.04 3.39 43.46
N LYS A 67 -23.29 3.11 43.88
CA LYS A 67 -23.56 2.21 45.02
C LYS A 67 -23.35 0.72 44.73
N GLU A 68 -23.25 0.32 43.46
CA GLU A 68 -22.84 -1.06 43.13
C GLU A 68 -21.33 -1.08 42.84
N PRO A 69 -20.55 -1.93 43.53
CA PRO A 69 -19.14 -2.07 43.23
C PRO A 69 -18.95 -2.55 41.79
N GLY A 70 -17.88 -2.07 41.13
CA GLY A 70 -17.50 -2.55 39.81
C GLY A 70 -17.29 -4.06 39.79
N LYS A 71 -17.47 -4.69 38.62
CA LYS A 71 -17.19 -6.11 38.44
C LYS A 71 -15.77 -6.28 37.92
N VAL A 72 -15.00 -7.14 38.57
CA VAL A 72 -13.64 -7.46 38.16
C VAL A 72 -13.66 -8.66 37.21
N PHE A 73 -13.06 -8.49 36.05
CA PHE A 73 -12.76 -9.53 35.07
C PHE A 73 -11.26 -9.84 35.10
N ASN A 74 -10.88 -11.11 35.01
CA ASN A 74 -9.48 -11.47 34.80
C ASN A 74 -9.24 -11.68 33.31
N ASP A 75 -8.58 -10.71 32.68
CA ASP A 75 -8.20 -10.73 31.27
C ASP A 75 -6.72 -11.12 31.14
N PRO A 76 -6.35 -12.05 30.24
CA PRO A 76 -4.96 -12.53 30.13
C PRO A 76 -3.98 -11.48 29.59
N ILE A 77 -4.48 -10.41 28.95
CA ILE A 77 -3.68 -9.33 28.39
C ILE A 77 -3.52 -8.20 29.41
N HIS A 78 -4.61 -7.80 30.04
CA HIS A 78 -4.66 -6.61 30.90
C HIS A 78 -4.62 -6.91 32.40
N GLY A 79 -4.77 -8.16 32.79
CA GLY A 79 -4.86 -8.59 34.18
C GLY A 79 -6.26 -8.35 34.76
N HIS A 80 -6.32 -7.82 35.97
CA HIS A 80 -7.60 -7.53 36.63
C HIS A 80 -8.20 -6.24 36.07
N VAL A 81 -9.30 -6.37 35.35
CA VAL A 81 -10.05 -5.28 34.71
C VAL A 81 -11.31 -5.03 35.52
N GLU A 82 -11.40 -3.87 36.17
CA GLU A 82 -12.63 -3.44 36.85
C GLU A 82 -13.52 -2.65 35.88
N LEU A 83 -14.77 -3.09 35.72
CA LEU A 83 -15.76 -2.41 34.90
C LEU A 83 -16.92 -1.87 35.72
N HIS A 84 -17.34 -0.67 35.37
CA HIS A 84 -18.48 0.02 35.95
C HIS A 84 -19.78 -0.80 35.82
N PRO A 85 -20.70 -0.80 36.80
CA PRO A 85 -21.93 -1.60 36.76
C PRO A 85 -22.78 -1.40 35.50
N LEU A 86 -22.86 -0.17 34.98
CA LEU A 86 -23.55 0.08 33.71
C LEU A 86 -22.93 -0.68 32.52
N LEU A 87 -21.60 -0.78 32.45
CA LEU A 87 -20.92 -1.57 31.41
C LEU A 87 -21.28 -3.05 31.58
N VAL A 88 -21.31 -3.56 32.81
CA VAL A 88 -21.73 -4.94 33.11
C VAL A 88 -23.17 -5.19 32.65
N ARG A 89 -24.08 -4.24 32.85
CA ARG A 89 -25.47 -4.33 32.37
C ARG A 89 -25.57 -4.38 30.86
N ILE A 90 -24.68 -3.71 30.13
CA ILE A 90 -24.56 -3.81 28.67
C ILE A 90 -23.97 -5.16 28.26
N ILE A 91 -22.92 -5.60 28.97
CA ILE A 91 -22.25 -6.89 28.72
C ILE A 91 -23.22 -8.06 28.88
N ASP A 92 -24.04 -8.04 29.92
CA ASP A 92 -24.97 -9.12 30.26
C ASP A 92 -26.28 -9.05 29.44
N THR A 93 -26.19 -8.67 28.16
CA THR A 93 -27.29 -8.69 27.18
C THR A 93 -27.03 -9.73 26.08
N PRO A 94 -28.06 -10.31 25.45
CA PRO A 94 -27.88 -11.22 24.32
C PRO A 94 -27.07 -10.62 23.16
N GLN A 95 -27.27 -9.33 22.89
CA GLN A 95 -26.63 -8.61 21.80
C GLN A 95 -25.11 -8.53 21.96
N PHE A 96 -24.64 -8.32 23.19
CA PHE A 96 -23.21 -8.31 23.54
C PHE A 96 -22.65 -9.72 23.74
N GLN A 97 -23.36 -10.61 24.46
CA GLN A 97 -22.92 -11.99 24.69
C GLN A 97 -22.74 -12.78 23.39
N ARG A 98 -23.43 -12.41 22.30
CA ARG A 98 -23.24 -13.04 21.00
C ARG A 98 -21.77 -12.99 20.54
N LEU A 99 -21.03 -11.92 20.88
CA LEU A 99 -19.63 -11.73 20.48
C LEU A 99 -18.70 -12.85 20.96
N ARG A 100 -19.12 -13.65 21.95
CA ARG A 100 -18.40 -14.88 22.37
C ARG A 100 -18.33 -15.95 21.29
N ASN A 101 -19.23 -15.88 20.32
CA ASN A 101 -19.36 -16.85 19.23
C ASN A 101 -18.91 -16.25 17.89
N ILE A 102 -18.07 -15.20 17.92
CA ILE A 102 -17.51 -14.56 16.72
C ILE A 102 -16.00 -14.43 16.90
N LYS A 103 -15.24 -15.26 16.16
CA LYS A 103 -13.77 -15.28 16.22
C LYS A 103 -13.20 -13.94 15.78
N GLN A 104 -12.24 -13.41 16.55
CA GLN A 104 -11.57 -12.14 16.28
C GLN A 104 -10.93 -12.16 14.88
N LEU A 105 -10.20 -13.24 14.60
CA LEU A 105 -9.41 -13.43 13.38
C LEU A 105 -10.06 -14.38 12.37
N GLY A 106 -11.36 -14.67 12.54
CA GLY A 106 -12.14 -15.47 11.59
C GLY A 106 -11.46 -16.80 11.21
N GLY A 107 -11.15 -16.95 9.92
CA GLY A 107 -10.52 -18.15 9.36
C GLY A 107 -9.11 -18.44 9.88
N ALA A 108 -8.45 -17.46 10.51
CA ALA A 108 -7.06 -17.62 10.94
C ALA A 108 -6.93 -18.66 12.04
N TYR A 109 -7.99 -18.94 12.80
CA TYR A 109 -8.04 -20.02 13.79
C TYR A 109 -7.70 -21.40 13.20
N TYR A 110 -8.05 -21.65 11.93
CA TYR A 110 -7.72 -22.89 11.22
C TYR A 110 -6.25 -22.96 10.76
N VAL A 111 -5.49 -21.88 10.90
CA VAL A 111 -4.04 -21.83 10.63
C VAL A 111 -3.26 -21.73 11.94
N TYR A 112 -3.70 -20.85 12.82
CA TYR A 112 -3.11 -20.54 14.11
C TYR A 112 -4.05 -21.06 15.22
N PRO A 113 -3.82 -22.26 15.76
CA PRO A 113 -4.73 -22.87 16.73
C PRO A 113 -4.85 -22.06 18.04
N GLY A 114 -3.86 -21.23 18.37
CA GLY A 114 -3.92 -20.30 19.50
C GLY A 114 -4.85 -19.10 19.28
N ALA A 115 -5.20 -18.77 18.03
CA ALA A 115 -6.12 -17.68 17.67
C ALA A 115 -7.60 -18.05 17.92
N SER A 116 -7.89 -18.62 19.09
CA SER A 116 -9.21 -19.07 19.51
C SER A 116 -10.09 -17.96 20.10
N HIS A 117 -9.52 -16.77 20.30
CA HIS A 117 -10.19 -15.63 20.92
C HIS A 117 -11.27 -15.03 20.02
N ASN A 118 -12.23 -14.38 20.66
CA ASN A 118 -13.44 -13.85 20.09
C ASN A 118 -13.53 -12.34 20.34
N ARG A 119 -14.45 -11.68 19.61
CA ARG A 119 -14.68 -10.23 19.71
C ARG A 119 -15.08 -9.80 21.12
N PHE A 120 -15.67 -10.69 21.93
CA PHE A 120 -16.14 -10.40 23.29
C PHE A 120 -15.03 -9.90 24.23
N GLU A 121 -13.97 -10.68 24.40
CA GLU A 121 -12.85 -10.33 25.29
C GLU A 121 -12.05 -9.14 24.75
N HIS A 122 -11.97 -8.98 23.42
CA HIS A 122 -11.42 -7.79 22.79
C HIS A 122 -12.23 -6.53 23.15
N SER A 123 -13.56 -6.56 22.99
CA SER A 123 -14.43 -5.43 23.35
C SER A 123 -14.31 -5.02 24.83
N ILE A 124 -14.13 -5.98 25.74
CA ILE A 124 -13.86 -5.69 27.16
C ILE A 124 -12.50 -4.99 27.32
N GLY A 125 -11.46 -5.48 26.66
CA GLY A 125 -10.13 -4.88 26.70
C GLY A 125 -10.11 -3.46 26.13
N VAL A 126 -10.83 -3.20 25.03
CA VAL A 126 -10.97 -1.86 24.45
C VAL A 126 -11.71 -0.92 25.39
N ALA A 127 -12.79 -1.37 26.04
CA ALA A 127 -13.49 -0.56 27.04
C ALA A 127 -12.57 -0.17 28.22
N TYR A 128 -11.76 -1.11 28.69
CA TYR A 128 -10.77 -0.88 29.74
C TYR A 128 -9.73 0.16 29.32
N LEU A 129 -9.08 -0.04 28.17
CA LEU A 129 -8.06 0.87 27.66
C LEU A 129 -8.63 2.26 27.35
N ALA A 130 -9.87 2.36 26.86
CA ALA A 130 -10.54 3.63 26.63
C ALA A 130 -10.70 4.43 27.93
N GLY A 131 -11.12 3.75 29.01
CA GLY A 131 -11.25 4.33 30.35
C GLY A 131 -9.90 4.76 30.93
N GLU A 132 -8.90 3.88 30.88
CA GLU A 132 -7.54 4.18 31.34
C GLU A 132 -6.94 5.37 30.59
N PHE A 133 -7.17 5.46 29.28
CA PHE A 133 -6.63 6.55 28.49
C PHE A 133 -7.31 7.89 28.81
N ALA A 134 -8.64 7.91 28.90
CA ALA A 134 -9.38 9.10 29.29
C ALA A 134 -9.00 9.56 30.71
N GLN A 135 -8.82 8.62 31.64
CA GLN A 135 -8.34 8.90 33.00
C GLN A 135 -6.92 9.48 33.00
N ALA A 136 -6.02 8.91 32.20
CA ALA A 136 -4.66 9.38 32.01
C ALA A 136 -4.61 10.84 31.52
N LEU A 137 -5.47 11.21 30.56
CA LEU A 137 -5.59 12.59 30.09
C LEU A 137 -6.15 13.51 31.19
N ARG A 138 -7.20 13.05 31.89
CA ARG A 138 -7.85 13.79 32.99
C ARG A 138 -6.88 14.12 34.12
N SER A 139 -6.12 13.14 34.59
CA SER A 139 -5.19 13.32 35.70
C SER A 139 -4.02 14.23 35.35
N ARG A 140 -3.57 14.23 34.09
CA ARG A 140 -2.46 15.09 33.64
C ARG A 140 -2.88 16.50 33.29
N GLN A 141 -4.12 16.69 32.87
CA GLN A 141 -4.65 17.97 32.43
C GLN A 141 -6.07 18.21 32.99
N PRO A 142 -6.18 18.54 34.29
CA PRO A 142 -7.46 18.86 34.91
C PRO A 142 -8.23 19.98 34.19
N GLU A 143 -7.52 20.89 33.52
CA GLU A 143 -8.08 21.99 32.73
C GLU A 143 -8.92 21.53 31.52
N LEU A 144 -8.81 20.27 31.11
CA LEU A 144 -9.64 19.69 30.04
C LEU A 144 -11.08 19.41 30.48
N ASN A 145 -11.38 19.50 31.79
CA ASN A 145 -12.71 19.28 32.35
C ASN A 145 -13.36 17.96 31.89
N ILE A 146 -12.56 16.89 31.84
CA ILE A 146 -13.05 15.52 31.56
C ILE A 146 -13.83 15.04 32.79
N THR A 147 -15.12 14.78 32.59
CA THR A 147 -16.03 14.35 33.66
C THR A 147 -16.09 12.83 33.76
N ASP A 148 -16.58 12.28 34.89
CA ASP A 148 -16.84 10.84 35.01
C ASP A 148 -17.83 10.36 33.95
N LYS A 149 -18.78 11.23 33.58
CA LYS A 149 -19.74 11.01 32.50
C LYS A 149 -19.04 10.83 31.14
N ASP A 150 -18.04 11.65 30.86
CA ASP A 150 -17.26 11.52 29.62
C ASP A 150 -16.48 10.21 29.58
N ILE A 151 -15.85 9.83 30.69
CA ILE A 151 -15.11 8.55 30.80
C ILE A 151 -16.06 7.38 30.59
N LEU A 152 -17.22 7.39 31.24
CA LEU A 152 -18.22 6.34 31.09
C LEU A 152 -18.71 6.22 29.64
N CYS A 153 -18.98 7.35 28.96
CA CYS A 153 -19.32 7.34 27.54
C CYS A 153 -18.20 6.78 26.66
N VAL A 154 -16.95 7.16 26.91
CA VAL A 154 -15.77 6.66 26.18
C VAL A 154 -15.61 5.15 26.40
N GLN A 155 -15.81 4.65 27.62
CA GLN A 155 -15.80 3.21 27.91
C GLN A 155 -16.95 2.47 27.22
N ILE A 156 -18.17 3.03 27.20
CA ILE A 156 -19.31 2.42 26.51
C ILE A 156 -19.05 2.36 25.00
N ALA A 157 -18.50 3.42 24.40
CA ALA A 157 -18.13 3.40 22.99
C ALA A 157 -17.05 2.35 22.70
N GLY A 158 -16.01 2.28 23.54
CA GLY A 158 -14.98 1.23 23.43
C GLY A 158 -15.55 -0.18 23.55
N LEU A 159 -16.49 -0.39 24.48
CA LEU A 159 -17.19 -1.66 24.65
C LEU A 159 -18.03 -2.02 23.41
N CYS A 160 -18.74 -1.05 22.84
CA CYS A 160 -19.75 -1.30 21.82
C CYS A 160 -19.26 -1.16 20.37
N HIS A 161 -18.01 -0.76 20.14
CA HIS A 161 -17.51 -0.45 18.78
C HIS A 161 -17.59 -1.64 17.82
N ASP A 162 -17.50 -2.86 18.35
CA ASP A 162 -17.47 -4.12 17.60
C ASP A 162 -18.77 -4.92 17.66
N LEU A 163 -19.84 -4.34 18.22
CA LEU A 163 -21.17 -4.96 18.26
C LEU A 163 -21.72 -5.33 16.88
N GLY A 164 -21.19 -4.78 15.80
CA GLY A 164 -21.68 -4.97 14.45
C GLY A 164 -21.05 -6.12 13.67
N HIS A 165 -20.01 -6.78 14.18
CA HIS A 165 -19.32 -7.85 13.45
C HIS A 165 -20.20 -9.07 13.18
N GLY A 166 -20.15 -9.60 11.96
CA GLY A 166 -20.85 -10.84 11.60
C GLY A 166 -19.98 -12.09 11.79
N PRO A 167 -20.46 -13.26 11.37
CA PRO A 167 -19.70 -14.52 11.40
C PRO A 167 -18.31 -14.38 10.77
N PHE A 168 -17.27 -14.82 11.48
CA PHE A 168 -15.87 -14.72 11.09
C PHE A 168 -15.38 -13.27 10.89
N SER A 169 -15.95 -12.32 11.64
CA SER A 169 -15.53 -10.91 11.70
C SER A 169 -15.48 -10.23 10.32
N HIS A 170 -14.29 -9.86 9.82
CA HIS A 170 -14.13 -9.11 8.57
C HIS A 170 -14.50 -9.91 7.31
N LEU A 171 -14.57 -11.24 7.41
CA LEU A 171 -15.05 -12.08 6.32
C LEU A 171 -16.48 -11.69 5.95
N PHE A 172 -17.34 -11.43 6.95
CA PHE A 172 -18.75 -11.22 6.71
C PHE A 172 -19.04 -9.91 5.97
N ASP A 173 -18.57 -8.77 6.50
CA ASP A 173 -18.83 -7.44 5.93
C ASP A 173 -17.98 -7.15 4.69
N GLN A 174 -16.70 -7.55 4.68
CA GLN A 174 -15.78 -7.21 3.60
C GLN A 174 -15.81 -8.17 2.41
N MET A 175 -16.33 -9.40 2.58
CA MET A 175 -16.39 -10.41 1.52
C MET A 175 -17.81 -10.93 1.28
N PHE A 176 -18.44 -11.56 2.28
CA PHE A 176 -19.73 -12.24 2.08
C PHE A 176 -20.85 -11.28 1.68
N ILE A 177 -21.12 -10.23 2.46
CA ILE A 177 -22.20 -9.27 2.18
C ILE A 177 -21.98 -8.55 0.85
N ARG A 178 -20.73 -8.21 0.51
CA ARG A 178 -20.40 -7.57 -0.78
C ARG A 178 -20.71 -8.45 -1.98
N LYS A 179 -20.48 -9.77 -1.86
CA LYS A 179 -20.81 -10.76 -2.91
C LYS A 179 -22.31 -11.11 -2.93
N ALA A 180 -22.93 -11.29 -1.77
CA ALA A 180 -24.33 -11.71 -1.64
C ALA A 180 -25.33 -10.57 -1.96
N ARG A 181 -24.97 -9.32 -1.63
CA ARG A 181 -25.81 -8.13 -1.82
C ARG A 181 -25.02 -7.01 -2.49
N PRO A 182 -24.62 -7.18 -3.76
CA PRO A 182 -23.87 -6.18 -4.49
C PRO A 182 -24.63 -4.85 -4.53
N GLY A 183 -23.94 -3.74 -4.24
CA GLY A 183 -24.53 -2.40 -4.16
C GLY A 183 -25.08 -2.00 -2.79
N LYS A 184 -25.27 -2.94 -1.85
CA LYS A 184 -25.56 -2.58 -0.45
C LYS A 184 -24.26 -2.15 0.22
N LYS A 185 -24.16 -0.88 0.63
CA LYS A 185 -23.09 -0.45 1.53
C LYS A 185 -23.40 -0.98 2.93
N TRP A 186 -22.48 -1.75 3.48
CA TRP A 186 -22.57 -2.33 4.82
C TRP A 186 -21.16 -2.39 5.40
N GLU A 187 -21.01 -1.80 6.57
CA GLU A 187 -19.76 -1.76 7.34
C GLU A 187 -20.11 -2.17 8.78
N HIS A 188 -19.20 -2.89 9.44
CA HIS A 188 -19.46 -3.36 10.81
C HIS A 188 -19.66 -2.18 11.76
N GLU A 189 -19.07 -1.01 11.51
CA GLU A 189 -19.32 0.19 12.32
C GLU A 189 -20.79 0.65 12.24
N GLU A 190 -21.40 0.68 11.05
CA GLU A 190 -22.82 1.00 10.88
C GLU A 190 -23.69 -0.05 11.59
N ALA A 191 -23.30 -1.32 11.50
CA ALA A 191 -23.96 -2.41 12.18
C ALA A 191 -23.84 -2.30 13.71
N SER A 192 -22.71 -1.83 14.24
CA SER A 192 -22.49 -1.59 15.66
C SER A 192 -23.44 -0.53 16.18
N LEU A 193 -23.67 0.55 15.42
CA LEU A 193 -24.66 1.58 15.79
C LEU A 193 -26.09 1.02 15.86
N LYS A 194 -26.49 0.23 14.86
CA LYS A 194 -27.82 -0.41 14.83
C LYS A 194 -28.01 -1.41 15.96
N MET A 195 -26.98 -2.24 16.22
CA MET A 195 -27.00 -3.22 17.29
C MET A 195 -26.99 -2.55 18.67
N PHE A 196 -26.23 -1.47 18.83
CA PHE A 196 -26.22 -0.68 20.07
C PHE A 196 -27.60 -0.12 20.38
N GLU A 197 -28.26 0.50 19.40
CA GLU A 197 -29.62 1.01 19.60
C GLU A 197 -30.62 -0.09 19.94
N TYR A 198 -30.59 -1.19 19.20
CA TYR A 198 -31.44 -2.35 19.48
C TYR A 198 -31.17 -2.93 20.88
N LEU A 199 -29.91 -3.01 21.30
CA LEU A 199 -29.50 -3.45 22.64
C LEU A 199 -30.10 -2.52 23.69
N LEU A 200 -29.99 -1.21 23.54
CA LEU A 200 -30.54 -0.25 24.50
C LEU A 200 -32.07 -0.35 24.60
N ASP A 201 -32.76 -0.43 23.47
CA ASP A 201 -34.23 -0.50 23.41
C ASP A 201 -34.77 -1.82 23.96
N LYS A 202 -34.24 -2.96 23.50
CA LYS A 202 -34.73 -4.29 23.87
C LYS A 202 -34.55 -4.60 25.35
N ASN A 203 -33.53 -4.03 25.98
CA ASN A 203 -33.17 -4.27 27.37
C ASN A 203 -33.58 -3.12 28.32
N GLY A 204 -34.29 -2.11 27.83
CA GLY A 204 -34.75 -0.97 28.64
C GLY A 204 -33.61 -0.14 29.26
N LEU A 205 -32.44 -0.12 28.62
CA LEU A 205 -31.25 0.52 29.17
C LEU A 205 -31.25 2.03 28.99
N LYS A 206 -32.01 2.59 28.04
CA LYS A 206 -32.10 4.06 27.86
C LYS A 206 -32.59 4.76 29.13
N ASP A 207 -33.67 4.25 29.71
CA ASP A 207 -34.24 4.80 30.94
C ASP A 207 -33.28 4.62 32.12
N ILE A 208 -32.62 3.46 32.22
CA ILE A 208 -31.60 3.21 33.26
C ILE A 208 -30.42 4.19 33.13
N MET A 209 -29.90 4.36 31.92
CA MET A 209 -28.79 5.28 31.63
C MET A 209 -29.15 6.71 32.04
N LYS A 210 -30.39 7.14 31.75
CA LYS A 210 -30.87 8.49 32.07
C LYS A 210 -31.20 8.68 33.55
N GLU A 211 -32.02 7.82 34.11
CA GLU A 211 -32.55 7.96 35.48
C GLU A 211 -31.54 7.56 36.55
N GLN A 212 -30.73 6.53 36.29
CA GLN A 212 -29.79 5.97 37.27
C GLN A 212 -28.34 6.37 37.05
N TYR A 213 -27.96 6.87 35.87
CA TYR A 213 -26.56 7.26 35.60
C TYR A 213 -26.43 8.67 35.01
N GLY A 214 -27.55 9.40 34.86
CA GLY A 214 -27.56 10.78 34.40
C GLY A 214 -27.12 10.98 32.94
N LEU A 215 -27.08 9.91 32.13
CA LEU A 215 -26.75 9.98 30.70
C LEU A 215 -27.93 10.50 29.90
N GLU A 216 -27.71 11.61 29.19
CA GLU A 216 -28.72 12.30 28.39
C GLU A 216 -28.63 11.87 26.92
N ASP A 217 -29.58 12.30 26.09
CA ASP A 217 -29.62 11.95 24.66
C ASP A 217 -28.33 12.37 23.93
N LYS A 218 -27.74 13.52 24.31
CA LYS A 218 -26.45 13.99 23.77
C LYS A 218 -25.30 13.03 24.03
N ASP A 219 -25.35 12.25 25.12
CA ASP A 219 -24.33 11.27 25.47
C ASP A 219 -24.47 10.01 24.63
N LEU A 220 -25.69 9.61 24.31
CA LEU A 220 -25.95 8.53 23.36
C LEU A 220 -25.48 8.91 21.95
N VAL A 221 -25.69 10.16 21.53
CA VAL A 221 -25.13 10.70 20.29
C VAL A 221 -23.60 10.65 20.33
N PHE A 222 -22.98 11.12 21.42
CA PHE A 222 -21.54 11.09 21.59
C PHE A 222 -20.95 9.67 21.48
N ILE A 223 -21.57 8.68 22.13
CA ILE A 223 -21.16 7.26 22.05
C ILE A 223 -21.20 6.76 20.60
N LYS A 224 -22.30 7.01 19.90
CA LYS A 224 -22.45 6.59 18.49
C LYS A 224 -21.43 7.27 17.59
N GLU A 225 -21.18 8.55 17.81
CA GLU A 225 -20.21 9.31 17.02
C GLU A 225 -18.76 8.83 17.23
N MET A 226 -18.40 8.35 18.42
CA MET A 226 -17.10 7.72 18.65
C MET A 226 -16.95 6.38 17.92
N ILE A 227 -18.05 5.66 17.66
CA ILE A 227 -18.03 4.38 16.95
C ILE A 227 -18.06 4.60 15.42
N GLY A 228 -19.08 5.30 14.92
CA GLY A 228 -19.35 5.45 13.49
C GLY A 228 -18.88 6.76 12.86
N GLY A 229 -18.42 7.73 13.66
CA GLY A 229 -18.14 9.09 13.20
C GLY A 229 -19.38 10.00 13.19
N PRO A 230 -19.25 11.22 12.63
CA PRO A 230 -20.32 12.21 12.57
C PRO A 230 -21.63 11.64 12.01
N GLN A 231 -22.74 11.83 12.73
CA GLN A 231 -24.05 11.33 12.30
C GLN A 231 -24.67 12.21 11.21
N ASN A 232 -24.32 13.50 11.18
CA ASN A 232 -24.79 14.47 10.20
C ASN A 232 -23.66 14.86 9.22
N THR A 233 -23.65 14.24 8.04
CA THR A 233 -22.62 14.48 7.02
C THR A 233 -22.72 15.86 6.35
N ASN A 234 -23.80 16.60 6.56
CA ASN A 234 -23.98 17.94 5.95
C ASN A 234 -23.18 19.02 6.68
N ALA A 235 -22.89 18.84 7.97
CA ALA A 235 -22.04 19.77 8.73
C ALA A 235 -20.59 19.80 8.20
N ALA A 236 -20.08 18.63 7.77
CA ALA A 236 -18.76 18.51 7.16
C ALA A 236 -18.61 19.28 5.82
N GLN A 237 -19.72 19.61 5.14
CA GLN A 237 -19.70 20.40 3.91
C GLN A 237 -19.63 21.92 4.17
N ARG A 238 -19.84 22.37 5.41
CA ARG A 238 -19.92 23.80 5.78
C ARG A 238 -18.70 24.32 6.55
N GLU A 239 -17.62 23.53 6.64
CA GLU A 239 -16.44 23.84 7.47
C GLU A 239 -16.76 24.05 8.98
N GLU A 240 -17.90 23.54 9.44
CA GLU A 240 -18.32 23.60 10.83
C GLU A 240 -17.91 22.32 11.59
N TRP A 241 -17.81 22.41 12.92
CA TRP A 241 -17.56 21.27 13.79
C TRP A 241 -18.63 20.18 13.54
N PRO A 242 -18.25 18.97 13.10
CA PRO A 242 -19.22 18.03 12.52
C PRO A 242 -19.92 17.14 13.56
N TYR A 243 -19.57 17.26 14.84
CA TYR A 243 -20.09 16.41 15.91
C TYR A 243 -21.08 17.17 16.79
N GLU A 244 -22.12 16.48 17.25
CA GLU A 244 -23.21 17.03 18.05
C GLU A 244 -23.11 16.59 19.52
N GLY A 245 -22.55 15.41 19.79
CA GLY A 245 -22.50 14.83 21.13
C GLY A 245 -21.60 15.61 22.12
N ARG A 246 -20.53 16.22 21.63
CA ARG A 246 -19.61 17.08 22.37
C ARG A 246 -19.10 18.23 21.50
N GLY A 247 -18.80 19.36 22.14
CA GLY A 247 -18.21 20.52 21.48
C GLY A 247 -16.73 20.34 21.10
N GLN A 248 -16.22 21.26 20.29
CA GLN A 248 -14.82 21.29 19.83
C GLN A 248 -13.81 21.36 20.99
N ASP A 249 -14.22 21.87 22.16
CA ASP A 249 -13.43 21.90 23.39
C ASP A 249 -13.10 20.51 23.95
N LYS A 250 -13.86 19.47 23.53
CA LYS A 250 -13.66 18.05 23.86
C LYS A 250 -13.38 17.17 22.64
N SER A 251 -12.96 17.78 21.54
CA SER A 251 -12.64 17.10 20.28
C SER A 251 -11.67 15.91 20.42
N PHE A 252 -10.67 16.02 21.31
CA PHE A 252 -9.71 14.97 21.61
C PHE A 252 -10.32 13.65 22.11
N LEU A 253 -11.54 13.66 22.68
CA LEU A 253 -12.18 12.41 23.15
C LEU A 253 -12.57 11.49 21.98
N TYR A 254 -12.90 12.06 20.82
CA TYR A 254 -13.20 11.29 19.60
C TYR A 254 -11.97 10.60 19.01
N GLU A 255 -10.77 10.93 19.49
CA GLU A 255 -9.51 10.32 19.07
C GLU A 255 -9.14 9.07 19.90
N ILE A 256 -9.93 8.71 20.92
CA ILE A 256 -9.62 7.60 21.84
C ILE A 256 -10.04 6.24 21.25
N VAL A 257 -11.32 6.07 20.88
CA VAL A 257 -11.90 4.75 20.52
C VAL A 257 -11.67 4.41 19.05
N ALA A 258 -12.01 5.31 18.12
CA ALA A 258 -11.83 5.10 16.70
C ALA A 258 -11.28 6.37 16.03
N ASN A 259 -9.96 6.47 15.96
CA ASN A 259 -9.30 7.68 15.52
C ASN A 259 -9.27 7.79 13.99
N LYS A 260 -10.28 8.44 13.40
CA LYS A 260 -10.37 8.60 11.94
C LYS A 260 -9.30 9.55 11.36
N ARG A 261 -8.62 10.37 12.19
CA ARG A 261 -7.57 11.30 11.73
C ARG A 261 -6.30 10.55 11.38
N ASN A 262 -5.80 9.73 12.31
CA ASN A 262 -4.50 9.09 12.16
C ASN A 262 -4.48 7.58 12.44
N GLY A 263 -5.56 6.99 12.93
CA GLY A 263 -5.65 5.56 13.22
C GLY A 263 -4.80 5.12 14.41
N ILE A 264 -4.52 6.02 15.36
CA ILE A 264 -3.92 5.69 16.66
C ILE A 264 -5.04 5.75 17.70
N ASP A 265 -5.51 4.58 18.13
CA ASP A 265 -6.67 4.41 19.00
C ASP A 265 -6.53 3.14 19.87
N VAL A 266 -7.35 3.05 20.91
CA VAL A 266 -7.27 1.97 21.90
C VAL A 266 -7.74 0.61 21.37
N ASP A 267 -8.55 0.59 20.31
CA ASP A 267 -8.90 -0.62 19.55
C ASP A 267 -7.62 -1.36 19.11
N LYS A 268 -6.73 -0.64 18.42
CA LYS A 268 -5.42 -1.15 18.00
C LYS A 268 -4.55 -1.60 19.15
N PHE A 269 -4.58 -0.87 20.24
CA PHE A 269 -3.74 -1.17 21.39
C PHE A 269 -4.13 -2.51 22.02
N ASP A 270 -5.42 -2.80 22.12
CA ASP A 270 -5.89 -4.10 22.58
C ASP A 270 -5.56 -5.19 21.57
N TYR A 271 -6.00 -5.06 20.30
CA TYR A 271 -5.86 -6.18 19.37
C TYR A 271 -4.39 -6.47 19.03
N PHE A 272 -3.48 -5.49 19.02
CA PHE A 272 -2.05 -5.79 18.85
C PHE A 272 -1.54 -6.68 19.97
N ALA A 273 -1.83 -6.34 21.22
CA ALA A 273 -1.38 -7.14 22.36
C ALA A 273 -2.07 -8.51 22.39
N ARG A 274 -3.39 -8.54 22.17
CA ARG A 274 -4.22 -9.74 22.23
C ARG A 274 -3.93 -10.69 21.08
N ASP A 275 -3.87 -10.20 19.85
CA ASP A 275 -3.59 -11.05 18.69
C ASP A 275 -2.16 -11.57 18.76
N CYS A 276 -1.18 -10.74 19.15
CA CYS A 276 0.18 -11.21 19.36
C CYS A 276 0.25 -12.35 20.40
N HIS A 277 -0.42 -12.18 21.54
CA HIS A 277 -0.49 -13.21 22.58
C HIS A 277 -1.04 -14.55 22.04
N HIS A 278 -2.18 -14.51 21.34
CA HIS A 278 -2.85 -15.70 20.83
C HIS A 278 -2.18 -16.31 19.59
N LEU A 279 -1.49 -15.50 18.77
CA LEU A 279 -0.74 -15.95 17.60
C LEU A 279 0.67 -16.44 17.95
N GLY A 280 1.16 -16.21 19.17
CA GLY A 280 2.55 -16.49 19.55
C GLY A 280 3.55 -15.54 18.85
N ILE A 281 3.13 -14.31 18.57
CA ILE A 281 3.96 -13.25 17.98
C ILE A 281 4.31 -12.25 19.08
N GLN A 282 5.49 -11.66 19.06
CA GLN A 282 5.85 -10.61 20.02
C GLN A 282 5.22 -9.27 19.61
N ASN A 283 4.53 -8.62 20.56
CA ASN A 283 4.09 -7.24 20.41
C ASN A 283 5.20 -6.29 20.91
N ASN A 284 5.67 -5.41 20.04
CA ASN A 284 6.72 -4.44 20.37
C ASN A 284 6.17 -3.07 20.80
N PHE A 285 4.85 -2.86 20.72
CA PHE A 285 4.22 -1.59 21.10
C PHE A 285 3.80 -1.56 22.57
N ASP A 286 4.28 -0.56 23.31
CA ASP A 286 3.89 -0.31 24.71
C ASP A 286 2.86 0.83 24.80
N HIS A 287 1.59 0.45 24.91
CA HIS A 287 0.47 1.38 25.07
C HIS A 287 0.46 2.09 26.42
N ARG A 288 0.96 1.46 27.50
CA ARG A 288 1.01 2.07 28.83
C ARG A 288 1.99 3.24 28.81
N ARG A 289 3.15 3.03 28.20
CA ARG A 289 4.11 4.10 27.95
C ARG A 289 3.51 5.22 27.10
N PHE A 290 2.77 4.88 26.04
CA PHE A 290 2.09 5.88 25.22
C PHE A 290 1.12 6.75 26.05
N PHE A 291 0.28 6.15 26.90
CA PHE A 291 -0.63 6.90 27.79
C PHE A 291 0.13 7.84 28.74
N LEU A 292 1.32 7.45 29.22
CA LEU A 292 2.13 8.31 30.09
C LEU A 292 2.62 9.58 29.39
N PHE A 293 2.83 9.51 28.07
CA PHE A 293 3.40 10.59 27.28
C PHE A 293 2.41 11.29 26.35
N ALA A 294 1.15 10.87 26.33
CA ALA A 294 0.07 11.55 25.63
C ALA A 294 -0.36 12.81 26.38
N ARG A 295 -0.64 13.87 25.63
CA ARG A 295 -1.12 15.17 26.13
C ARG A 295 -2.04 15.80 25.08
N VAL A 296 -3.03 16.56 25.50
CA VAL A 296 -3.89 17.34 24.60
C VAL A 296 -3.27 18.72 24.38
N CYS A 297 -3.06 19.08 23.11
CA CYS A 297 -2.57 20.39 22.69
C CYS A 297 -3.53 21.01 21.67
N GLU A 298 -3.49 22.33 21.52
CA GLU A 298 -4.26 23.04 20.52
C GLU A 298 -3.53 23.07 19.18
N VAL A 299 -4.15 22.50 18.15
CA VAL A 299 -3.63 22.39 16.78
C VAL A 299 -4.69 22.98 15.85
N ASP A 300 -4.33 24.08 15.19
CA ASP A 300 -5.22 24.78 14.24
C ASP A 300 -6.60 25.11 14.86
N GLY A 301 -6.62 25.56 16.12
CA GLY A 301 -7.84 25.88 16.88
C GLY A 301 -8.63 24.68 17.41
N VAL A 302 -8.13 23.45 17.24
CA VAL A 302 -8.77 22.21 17.69
C VAL A 302 -7.88 21.49 18.70
N LYS A 303 -8.45 21.01 19.81
CA LYS A 303 -7.72 20.22 20.80
C LYS A 303 -7.50 18.79 20.29
N GLN A 304 -6.25 18.37 20.15
CA GLN A 304 -5.88 17.06 19.62
C GLN A 304 -4.93 16.33 20.57
N ILE A 305 -4.99 14.99 20.56
CA ILE A 305 -4.05 14.16 21.30
C ILE A 305 -2.69 14.23 20.58
N CYS A 306 -1.71 14.78 21.28
CA CYS A 306 -0.32 14.89 20.86
C CYS A 306 0.56 13.93 21.66
N SER A 307 1.57 13.38 21.01
CA SER A 307 2.53 12.47 21.64
C SER A 307 3.81 13.20 22.00
N ARG A 308 4.57 12.66 22.94
CA ARG A 308 5.89 13.22 23.20
C ARG A 308 6.85 12.96 22.02
N ASP A 309 7.66 13.94 21.65
CA ASP A 309 8.65 13.86 20.55
C ASP A 309 9.48 12.57 20.53
N LYS A 310 10.01 12.15 21.68
CA LYS A 310 10.81 10.91 21.82
C LYS A 310 10.02 9.61 21.58
N GLU A 311 8.69 9.66 21.55
CA GLU A 311 7.83 8.49 21.32
C GLU A 311 7.60 8.22 19.83
N VAL A 312 8.19 9.02 18.93
CA VAL A 312 8.06 8.81 17.47
C VAL A 312 8.47 7.40 17.04
N HIS A 313 9.50 6.83 17.66
CA HIS A 313 9.92 5.45 17.38
C HIS A 313 8.90 4.42 17.87
N ASN A 314 8.36 4.59 19.08
CA ASN A 314 7.29 3.72 19.62
C ASN A 314 6.06 3.72 18.69
N LEU A 315 5.73 4.87 18.07
CA LEU A 315 4.66 4.94 17.06
C LEU A 315 5.01 4.23 15.76
N TYR A 316 6.26 4.31 15.28
CA TYR A 316 6.68 3.51 14.12
C TYR A 316 6.65 2.01 14.45
N ASP A 317 7.07 1.61 15.65
CA ASP A 317 7.00 0.23 16.13
C ASP A 317 5.56 -0.27 16.18
N MET A 318 4.60 0.58 16.54
CA MET A 318 3.16 0.28 16.46
C MET A 318 2.71 -0.07 15.03
N PHE A 319 3.03 0.79 14.05
CA PHE A 319 2.65 0.53 12.66
C PHE A 319 3.43 -0.63 12.04
N HIS A 320 4.65 -0.88 12.50
CA HIS A 320 5.42 -2.05 12.14
C HIS A 320 4.81 -3.34 12.71
N ALA A 321 4.35 -3.33 13.96
CA ALA A 321 3.63 -4.44 14.57
C ALA A 321 2.35 -4.76 13.78
N ARG A 322 1.60 -3.73 13.37
CA ARG A 322 0.45 -3.89 12.48
C ARG A 322 0.84 -4.54 11.15
N SER A 323 1.88 -4.04 10.47
CA SER A 323 2.36 -4.60 9.21
C SER A 323 2.76 -6.07 9.37
N CYS A 324 3.45 -6.41 10.47
CA CYS A 324 3.82 -7.79 10.80
C CYS A 324 2.61 -8.70 11.00
N LEU A 325 1.60 -8.26 11.76
CA LEU A 325 0.36 -9.02 11.96
C LEU A 325 -0.40 -9.23 10.66
N HIS A 326 -0.49 -8.20 9.82
CA HIS A 326 -1.09 -8.31 8.50
C HIS A 326 -0.36 -9.33 7.63
N ARG A 327 0.97 -9.23 7.51
CA ARG A 327 1.77 -10.10 6.64
C ARG A 327 1.79 -11.55 7.13
N LYS A 328 1.98 -11.78 8.43
CA LYS A 328 2.14 -13.12 9.01
C LYS A 328 0.80 -13.81 9.25
N ALA A 329 -0.20 -13.12 9.77
CA ALA A 329 -1.44 -13.73 10.22
C ALA A 329 -2.65 -13.34 9.35
N TYR A 330 -3.05 -12.06 9.35
CA TYR A 330 -4.34 -11.68 8.76
C TYR A 330 -4.42 -11.95 7.26
N GLN A 331 -3.33 -11.71 6.53
CA GLN A 331 -3.20 -11.94 5.08
C GLN A 331 -2.47 -13.25 4.75
N HIS A 332 -2.35 -14.17 5.72
CA HIS A 332 -1.71 -15.47 5.50
C HIS A 332 -2.39 -16.21 4.34
N PRO A 333 -1.65 -16.80 3.38
CA PRO A 333 -2.23 -17.41 2.19
C PRO A 333 -3.31 -18.46 2.50
N VAL A 334 -3.02 -19.34 3.46
CA VAL A 334 -3.97 -20.37 3.90
C VAL A 334 -5.16 -19.78 4.66
N ASN A 335 -4.97 -18.69 5.42
CA ASN A 335 -6.12 -18.04 6.06
C ASN A 335 -7.06 -17.49 4.97
N LYS A 336 -6.49 -16.75 4.02
CA LYS A 336 -7.27 -16.13 2.95
C LYS A 336 -8.02 -17.16 2.13
N ILE A 337 -7.41 -18.29 1.77
CA ILE A 337 -8.14 -19.30 1.00
C ILE A 337 -9.28 -19.93 1.80
N ILE A 338 -9.11 -20.14 3.11
CA ILE A 338 -10.17 -20.62 4.00
C ILE A 338 -11.31 -19.61 4.06
N GLU A 339 -11.02 -18.31 4.21
CA GLU A 339 -12.05 -17.27 4.19
C GLU A 339 -12.85 -17.29 2.88
N HIS A 340 -12.16 -17.44 1.73
CA HIS A 340 -12.82 -17.56 0.43
C HIS A 340 -13.69 -18.83 0.32
N MET A 341 -13.21 -19.97 0.81
CA MET A 341 -13.99 -21.24 0.86
C MET A 341 -15.24 -21.12 1.74
N ILE A 342 -15.13 -20.47 2.91
CA ILE A 342 -16.28 -20.20 3.79
C ILE A 342 -17.30 -19.32 3.07
N VAL A 343 -16.85 -18.24 2.41
CA VAL A 343 -17.73 -17.34 1.65
C VAL A 343 -18.43 -18.08 0.51
N ASP A 344 -17.71 -18.91 -0.25
CA ASP A 344 -18.30 -19.70 -1.33
C ASP A 344 -19.39 -20.65 -0.81
N ALA A 345 -19.14 -21.31 0.34
CA ALA A 345 -20.13 -22.15 0.99
C ALA A 345 -21.35 -21.33 1.46
N PHE A 346 -21.12 -20.18 2.11
CA PHE A 346 -22.18 -19.31 2.60
C PHE A 346 -23.07 -18.76 1.48
N LEU A 347 -22.49 -18.40 0.32
CA LEU A 347 -23.23 -17.92 -0.84
C LEU A 347 -24.17 -19.01 -1.40
N LYS A 348 -23.71 -20.26 -1.42
CA LYS A 348 -24.51 -21.41 -1.87
C LYS A 348 -25.70 -21.70 -0.96
N VAL A 349 -25.54 -21.51 0.35
CA VAL A 349 -26.59 -21.80 1.33
C VAL A 349 -27.44 -20.61 1.76
N ASP A 350 -27.06 -19.39 1.36
CA ASP A 350 -27.78 -18.16 1.68
C ASP A 350 -29.32 -18.26 1.48
N PRO A 351 -29.85 -18.76 0.35
CA PRO A 351 -31.31 -18.84 0.15
C PRO A 351 -32.00 -19.88 1.04
N TYR A 352 -31.25 -20.81 1.62
CA TYR A 352 -31.80 -21.94 2.39
C TYR A 352 -31.70 -21.72 3.90
N ILE A 353 -30.70 -20.98 4.38
CA ILE A 353 -30.60 -20.69 5.81
C ILE A 353 -31.73 -19.75 6.22
N GLN A 354 -32.49 -20.13 7.25
CA GLN A 354 -33.58 -19.32 7.79
C GLN A 354 -33.30 -18.94 9.25
N ILE A 355 -33.26 -17.63 9.51
CA ILE A 355 -32.99 -17.03 10.82
C ILE A 355 -34.20 -16.23 11.23
N GLU A 356 -34.84 -16.63 12.33
CA GLU A 356 -36.02 -15.93 12.85
C GLU A 356 -35.62 -14.57 13.42
N GLY A 357 -36.20 -13.50 12.90
CA GLY A 357 -36.09 -12.13 13.40
C GLY A 357 -37.33 -11.68 14.17
N LYS A 358 -37.52 -10.36 14.20
CA LYS A 358 -38.70 -9.74 14.82
C LYS A 358 -40.01 -10.26 14.19
N ASP A 359 -41.05 -10.39 15.02
CA ASP A 359 -42.40 -10.83 14.63
C ASP A 359 -42.42 -12.21 13.93
N LYS A 360 -41.46 -13.08 14.26
CA LYS A 360 -41.25 -14.41 13.65
C LYS A 360 -41.00 -14.38 12.14
N LYS A 361 -40.60 -13.23 11.59
CA LYS A 361 -40.22 -13.13 10.18
C LYS A 361 -38.89 -13.83 9.97
N MET A 362 -38.80 -14.67 8.95
CA MET A 362 -37.56 -15.37 8.63
C MET A 362 -36.68 -14.53 7.70
N TYR A 363 -35.38 -14.59 7.94
CA TYR A 363 -34.34 -13.90 7.19
C TYR A 363 -33.30 -14.90 6.71
N ASN A 364 -32.71 -14.63 5.55
CA ASN A 364 -31.59 -15.37 5.03
C ASN A 364 -30.29 -14.92 5.69
N LEU A 365 -29.20 -15.63 5.44
CA LEU A 365 -27.88 -15.29 5.96
C LEU A 365 -27.46 -13.85 5.58
N SER A 366 -27.74 -13.43 4.35
CA SER A 366 -27.41 -12.12 3.79
C SER A 366 -28.42 -11.02 4.14
N THR A 367 -29.66 -11.38 4.49
CA THR A 367 -30.72 -10.41 4.83
C THR A 367 -30.93 -10.21 6.32
N ALA A 368 -30.35 -11.08 7.17
CA ALA A 368 -30.38 -10.92 8.63
C ALA A 368 -29.80 -9.57 9.10
N ILE A 369 -28.91 -8.94 8.33
CA ILE A 369 -28.38 -7.59 8.61
C ILE A 369 -29.47 -6.49 8.64
N ASP A 370 -30.63 -6.74 8.02
CA ASP A 370 -31.75 -5.79 7.98
C ASP A 370 -32.64 -5.88 9.23
N ASP A 371 -32.41 -6.84 10.14
CA ASP A 371 -33.15 -7.00 11.40
C ASP A 371 -32.22 -7.40 12.56
N MET A 372 -32.09 -6.54 13.57
CA MET A 372 -31.13 -6.76 14.66
C MET A 372 -31.50 -7.94 15.57
N GLU A 373 -32.76 -8.38 15.59
CA GLU A 373 -33.16 -9.59 16.33
C GLU A 373 -32.65 -10.86 15.63
N ALA A 374 -32.79 -10.94 14.31
CA ALA A 374 -32.15 -11.98 13.50
C ALA A 374 -30.62 -11.89 13.57
N TYR A 375 -30.06 -10.69 13.40
CA TYR A 375 -28.60 -10.47 13.42
C TYR A 375 -27.96 -10.83 14.76
N THR A 376 -28.68 -10.68 15.88
CA THR A 376 -28.22 -11.13 17.21
C THR A 376 -27.97 -12.64 17.26
N LYS A 377 -28.74 -13.43 16.50
CA LYS A 377 -28.62 -14.89 16.44
C LYS A 377 -27.54 -15.32 15.43
N LEU A 378 -27.13 -14.44 14.53
CA LEU A 378 -26.16 -14.72 13.48
C LEU A 378 -24.71 -14.62 14.00
N THR A 379 -24.05 -15.77 14.12
CA THR A 379 -22.69 -15.93 14.68
C THR A 379 -21.94 -17.04 13.92
N ASP A 380 -20.69 -17.35 14.30
CA ASP A 380 -19.87 -18.40 13.65
C ASP A 380 -20.53 -19.79 13.68
N ARG A 381 -21.55 -19.99 14.54
CA ARG A 381 -22.36 -21.22 14.61
C ARG A 381 -22.98 -21.61 13.28
N VAL A 382 -23.15 -20.67 12.35
CA VAL A 382 -23.61 -20.98 10.99
C VAL A 382 -22.69 -21.96 10.27
N PHE A 383 -21.38 -21.94 10.54
CA PHE A 383 -20.42 -22.88 9.94
C PHE A 383 -20.73 -24.33 10.36
N GLU A 384 -20.87 -24.55 11.67
CA GLU A 384 -21.21 -25.86 12.22
C GLU A 384 -22.60 -26.31 11.78
N ALA A 385 -23.56 -25.39 11.68
CA ALA A 385 -24.90 -25.71 11.20
C ALA A 385 -24.92 -26.21 9.75
N ILE A 386 -24.01 -25.73 8.90
CA ILE A 386 -23.86 -26.22 7.53
C ILE A 386 -23.24 -27.63 7.51
N LEU A 387 -22.20 -27.84 8.34
CA LEU A 387 -21.49 -29.12 8.44
C LEU A 387 -22.36 -30.24 9.00
N SER A 388 -23.07 -29.96 10.08
CA SER A 388 -23.87 -30.93 10.84
C SER A 388 -25.09 -30.21 11.40
N PRO A 389 -26.22 -30.18 10.66
CA PRO A 389 -27.41 -29.45 11.06
C PRO A 389 -27.86 -29.83 12.48
N PRO A 390 -27.72 -28.96 13.51
CA PRO A 390 -28.39 -29.19 14.77
C PRO A 390 -29.88 -28.89 14.58
N SER A 391 -30.73 -29.43 15.45
CA SER A 391 -32.20 -29.33 15.43
C SER A 391 -32.79 -27.92 15.59
N GLY A 392 -32.06 -26.84 15.31
CA GLY A 392 -32.48 -25.44 15.50
C GLY A 392 -31.90 -24.38 14.54
N ILE A 393 -30.99 -24.72 13.60
CA ILE A 393 -30.76 -23.87 12.42
C ILE A 393 -31.42 -24.59 11.26
N TYR A 394 -32.60 -24.11 10.89
CA TYR A 394 -33.39 -24.78 9.89
C TYR A 394 -32.97 -24.29 8.49
N PHE A 395 -32.71 -25.26 7.62
CA PHE A 395 -32.57 -25.02 6.18
C PHE A 395 -33.92 -24.70 5.51
N CYS A 396 -35.04 -24.68 6.27
CA CYS A 396 -36.38 -24.26 5.85
C CYS A 396 -37.34 -24.13 7.05
N SER A 397 -38.56 -23.63 6.86
CA SER A 397 -39.58 -23.52 7.93
C SER A 397 -39.93 -24.87 8.59
N PRO A 398 -40.64 -24.91 9.74
CA PRO A 398 -40.84 -26.13 10.57
C PRO A 398 -41.59 -27.31 9.92
N GLN A 399 -41.88 -27.27 8.63
CA GLN A 399 -42.55 -28.37 7.93
C GLN A 399 -41.48 -29.40 7.53
N GLU A 400 -41.38 -30.47 8.33
CA GLU A 400 -40.38 -31.55 8.21
C GLU A 400 -40.23 -32.14 6.80
N LYS A 401 -41.28 -32.09 5.96
CA LYS A 401 -41.24 -32.55 4.56
C LYS A 401 -40.41 -31.67 3.62
N GLU A 402 -40.26 -30.37 3.89
CA GLU A 402 -39.42 -29.47 3.09
C GLU A 402 -37.93 -29.60 3.48
N MET A 403 -37.63 -29.84 4.75
CA MET A 403 -36.25 -29.99 5.24
C MET A 403 -35.50 -31.16 4.58
N MET A 404 -36.17 -32.30 4.37
CA MET A 404 -35.57 -33.46 3.67
C MET A 404 -35.15 -33.15 2.23
N GLN A 405 -35.84 -32.24 1.53
CA GLN A 405 -35.52 -31.89 0.14
C GLN A 405 -34.40 -30.85 0.03
N VAL A 406 -34.13 -30.09 1.10
CA VAL A 406 -33.10 -29.04 1.09
C VAL A 406 -31.71 -29.60 1.36
N GLU A 407 -31.60 -30.60 2.25
CA GLU A 407 -30.32 -31.27 2.50
C GLU A 407 -29.77 -32.01 1.26
N GLU A 408 -30.66 -32.41 0.36
CA GLU A 408 -30.33 -33.05 -0.92
C GLU A 408 -30.03 -32.06 -2.05
N LYS A 409 -30.17 -30.74 -1.82
CA LYS A 409 -29.87 -29.74 -2.85
C LYS A 409 -28.38 -29.76 -3.21
N PRO A 410 -28.02 -29.78 -4.52
CA PRO A 410 -26.63 -29.78 -4.95
C PRO A 410 -25.79 -28.67 -4.30
N GLU A 411 -26.37 -27.48 -4.16
CA GLU A 411 -25.73 -26.30 -3.56
C GLU A 411 -25.39 -26.52 -2.08
N VAL A 412 -26.29 -27.15 -1.32
CA VAL A 412 -26.10 -27.45 0.11
C VAL A 412 -25.06 -28.57 0.28
N ILE A 413 -25.12 -29.61 -0.56
CA ILE A 413 -24.13 -30.69 -0.57
C ILE A 413 -22.74 -30.15 -0.90
N GLU A 414 -22.63 -29.27 -1.91
CA GLU A 414 -21.37 -28.68 -2.33
C GLU A 414 -20.80 -27.72 -1.29
N ALA A 415 -21.66 -26.90 -0.66
CA ALA A 415 -21.25 -26.05 0.47
C ALA A 415 -20.72 -26.89 1.63
N ARG A 416 -21.42 -27.98 2.00
CA ARG A 416 -20.97 -28.90 3.05
C ARG A 416 -19.65 -29.58 2.69
N LYS A 417 -19.49 -30.03 1.44
CA LYS A 417 -18.22 -30.59 0.93
C LYS A 417 -17.09 -29.56 1.03
N THR A 418 -17.36 -28.30 0.69
CA THR A 418 -16.39 -27.20 0.79
C THR A 418 -15.93 -26.98 2.23
N LEU A 419 -16.87 -26.90 3.18
CA LEU A 419 -16.54 -26.75 4.59
C LEU A 419 -15.86 -28.00 5.18
N GLN A 420 -16.26 -29.20 4.76
CA GLN A 420 -15.59 -30.45 5.13
C GLN A 420 -14.16 -30.49 4.59
N GLY A 421 -13.92 -29.93 3.40
CA GLY A 421 -12.60 -29.71 2.83
C GLY A 421 -11.72 -28.86 3.74
N ILE A 422 -12.26 -27.79 4.35
CA ILE A 422 -11.52 -27.00 5.35
C ILE A 422 -11.10 -27.87 6.54
N MET A 423 -12.02 -28.66 7.08
CA MET A 423 -11.77 -29.54 8.23
C MET A 423 -10.76 -30.66 7.92
N THR A 424 -10.77 -31.16 6.69
CA THR A 424 -9.89 -32.24 6.21
C THR A 424 -8.62 -31.74 5.53
N ARG A 425 -8.37 -30.42 5.53
CA ARG A 425 -7.24 -29.75 4.85
C ARG A 425 -7.23 -29.91 3.32
N ASP A 426 -8.35 -30.28 2.71
CA ASP A 426 -8.52 -30.26 1.26
C ASP A 426 -8.90 -28.85 0.77
N PHE A 427 -7.93 -27.94 0.79
CA PHE A 427 -8.10 -26.57 0.32
C PHE A 427 -8.02 -26.46 -1.21
N TYR A 428 -8.54 -25.34 -1.74
CA TYR A 428 -8.27 -24.91 -3.11
C TYR A 428 -6.75 -24.86 -3.36
N LYS A 429 -6.31 -25.35 -4.52
CA LYS A 429 -4.89 -25.60 -4.82
C LYS A 429 -4.20 -24.30 -5.21
N TYR A 430 -3.11 -23.97 -4.53
CA TYR A 430 -2.28 -22.82 -4.89
C TYR A 430 -1.61 -23.03 -6.25
N MET A 431 -1.73 -22.01 -7.11
CA MET A 431 -1.26 -22.02 -8.50
C MET A 431 -0.08 -21.06 -8.74
N GLY A 432 -0.07 -19.90 -8.08
CA GLY A 432 0.98 -18.90 -8.29
C GLY A 432 0.75 -17.62 -7.50
N LYS A 433 1.74 -16.73 -7.52
CA LYS A 433 1.68 -15.43 -6.85
C LYS A 433 2.35 -14.33 -7.69
N MET A 434 1.84 -13.12 -7.52
CA MET A 434 2.48 -11.89 -7.96
C MET A 434 2.30 -10.78 -6.94
N SER A 435 2.99 -9.67 -7.15
CA SER A 435 3.01 -8.48 -6.32
C SER A 435 2.87 -7.23 -7.18
N GLN A 436 2.11 -6.27 -6.68
CA GLN A 436 1.91 -4.97 -7.31
C GLN A 436 1.98 -3.87 -6.25
N LYS A 437 2.47 -2.68 -6.61
CA LYS A 437 2.43 -1.53 -5.70
C LYS A 437 0.98 -1.11 -5.43
N GLN A 438 0.19 -1.00 -6.50
CA GLN A 438 -1.19 -0.56 -6.44
C GLN A 438 -2.20 -1.71 -6.47
N LYS A 439 -3.41 -1.46 -5.97
CA LYS A 439 -4.50 -2.43 -6.01
C LYS A 439 -5.01 -2.62 -7.45
N PRO A 440 -5.17 -3.85 -7.95
CA PRO A 440 -5.81 -4.11 -9.23
C PRO A 440 -7.29 -3.68 -9.19
N LYS A 441 -7.72 -2.88 -10.17
CA LYS A 441 -9.05 -2.23 -10.17
C LYS A 441 -10.15 -3.12 -10.76
N LYS A 442 -10.00 -3.60 -12.00
CA LYS A 442 -11.06 -4.31 -12.76
C LYS A 442 -10.56 -5.50 -13.59
N GLU A 443 -9.30 -5.90 -13.40
CA GLU A 443 -8.66 -6.88 -14.27
C GLU A 443 -8.87 -8.32 -13.80
N ILE A 444 -9.42 -8.54 -12.60
CA ILE A 444 -9.51 -9.89 -12.01
C ILE A 444 -10.31 -10.85 -12.89
N ASP A 445 -11.48 -10.44 -13.37
CA ASP A 445 -12.32 -11.30 -14.22
C ASP A 445 -11.63 -11.58 -15.56
N GLN A 446 -10.96 -10.57 -16.13
CA GLN A 446 -10.13 -10.74 -17.32
C GLN A 446 -8.97 -11.72 -17.08
N TRP A 447 -8.29 -11.64 -15.93
CA TRP A 447 -7.21 -12.56 -15.58
C TRP A 447 -7.70 -13.99 -15.46
N LYS A 448 -8.89 -14.21 -14.89
CA LYS A 448 -9.49 -15.57 -14.84
C LYS A 448 -9.75 -16.13 -16.24
N GLU A 449 -10.22 -15.30 -17.17
CA GLU A 449 -10.41 -15.69 -18.57
C GLU A 449 -9.08 -15.96 -19.29
N GLU A 450 -8.04 -15.15 -19.04
CA GLU A 450 -6.70 -15.39 -19.58
C GLU A 450 -6.08 -16.70 -19.06
N LEU A 451 -6.21 -16.97 -17.75
CA LEU A 451 -5.75 -18.20 -17.12
C LEU A 451 -6.48 -19.44 -17.64
N ALA A 452 -7.79 -19.33 -17.89
CA ALA A 452 -8.59 -20.42 -18.49
C ALA A 452 -8.17 -20.74 -19.93
N LYS A 453 -7.68 -19.75 -20.69
CA LYS A 453 -7.09 -19.99 -22.02
C LYS A 453 -5.72 -20.66 -21.92
N ALA A 454 -4.93 -20.31 -20.90
CA ALA A 454 -3.62 -20.87 -20.67
C ALA A 454 -3.65 -22.31 -20.15
N ILE A 455 -4.70 -22.68 -19.40
CA ILE A 455 -4.93 -24.02 -18.83
C ILE A 455 -6.29 -24.54 -19.32
N PRO A 456 -6.37 -25.19 -20.49
CA PRO A 456 -7.64 -25.57 -21.12
C PRO A 456 -8.51 -26.55 -20.32
N GLU A 457 -7.96 -27.26 -19.33
CA GLU A 457 -8.75 -28.13 -18.43
C GLU A 457 -9.59 -27.34 -17.41
N LEU A 458 -9.30 -26.05 -17.20
CA LEU A 458 -9.99 -25.19 -16.24
C LEU A 458 -10.79 -24.09 -16.95
N LYS A 459 -11.94 -23.75 -16.36
CA LYS A 459 -12.75 -22.60 -16.75
C LYS A 459 -12.42 -21.41 -15.85
N ALA A 460 -12.80 -20.20 -16.28
CA ALA A 460 -12.60 -18.98 -15.50
C ALA A 460 -13.20 -19.07 -14.08
N GLU A 461 -14.34 -19.74 -13.92
CA GLU A 461 -15.01 -19.95 -12.63
C GLU A 461 -14.24 -20.87 -11.66
N HIS A 462 -13.35 -21.73 -12.18
CA HIS A 462 -12.50 -22.61 -11.37
C HIS A 462 -11.32 -21.84 -10.74
N PHE A 463 -11.00 -20.63 -11.21
CA PHE A 463 -9.93 -19.81 -10.64
C PHE A 463 -10.46 -18.90 -9.53
N GLU A 464 -9.75 -18.90 -8.40
CA GLU A 464 -9.91 -17.90 -7.35
C GLU A 464 -8.67 -17.02 -7.29
N VAL A 465 -8.85 -15.72 -7.55
CA VAL A 465 -7.78 -14.72 -7.48
C VAL A 465 -7.96 -13.90 -6.22
N VAL A 466 -7.00 -13.99 -5.32
CA VAL A 466 -7.05 -13.39 -3.99
C VAL A 466 -6.07 -12.23 -3.92
N VAL A 467 -6.59 -11.03 -3.67
CA VAL A 467 -5.80 -9.80 -3.52
C VAL A 467 -5.67 -9.46 -2.04
N SER A 468 -4.44 -9.46 -1.55
CA SER A 468 -4.07 -9.25 -0.15
C SER A 468 -3.25 -7.98 0.01
N PRO A 469 -3.85 -6.85 0.42
CA PRO A 469 -3.12 -5.63 0.73
C PRO A 469 -2.38 -5.76 2.06
N VAL A 470 -1.13 -5.31 2.08
CA VAL A 470 -0.34 -5.11 3.30
C VAL A 470 0.08 -3.65 3.30
N ASP A 471 -0.34 -2.90 4.33
CA ASP A 471 0.04 -1.51 4.50
C ASP A 471 0.48 -1.20 5.93
N TYR A 472 1.04 -0.02 6.13
CA TYR A 472 1.44 0.52 7.44
C TYR A 472 0.30 1.29 8.14
N GLY A 473 -0.97 1.02 7.78
CA GLY A 473 -2.14 1.60 8.45
C GLY A 473 -2.81 2.74 7.69
N LYS A 474 -2.16 3.29 6.66
CA LYS A 474 -2.70 4.39 5.84
C LYS A 474 -2.46 4.22 4.34
N LYS A 475 -2.58 3.00 3.82
CA LYS A 475 -2.29 2.70 2.40
C LYS A 475 -0.89 3.21 2.05
N GLU A 476 -0.75 3.95 0.95
CA GLU A 476 0.52 4.52 0.48
C GLU A 476 1.10 5.67 1.34
N LYS A 477 0.33 6.20 2.31
CA LYS A 477 0.75 7.39 3.07
C LYS A 477 1.49 7.01 4.34
N ASP A 478 2.50 7.80 4.70
CA ASP A 478 3.17 7.69 6.01
C ASP A 478 2.11 7.83 7.13
N PRO A 479 1.95 6.81 7.99
CA PRO A 479 0.95 6.82 9.03
C PRO A 479 1.16 7.92 10.07
N ILE A 480 2.40 8.38 10.27
CA ILE A 480 2.79 9.39 11.28
C ILE A 480 2.69 10.82 10.75
N SER A 481 2.56 11.02 9.43
CA SER A 481 2.47 12.35 8.81
C SER A 481 1.37 13.29 9.35
N LYS A 482 0.31 12.71 9.96
CA LYS A 482 -0.80 13.44 10.58
C LYS A 482 -0.75 13.47 12.12
N VAL A 483 0.35 13.01 12.71
CA VAL A 483 0.53 13.01 14.16
C VAL A 483 1.27 14.29 14.57
N TYR A 484 0.80 14.89 15.65
CA TYR A 484 1.46 16.04 16.27
C TYR A 484 2.18 15.61 17.55
N PHE A 485 3.32 16.25 17.77
CA PHE A 485 4.22 15.98 18.88
C PHE A 485 4.43 17.24 19.72
N TYR A 486 4.82 17.08 20.98
CA TYR A 486 5.29 18.18 21.85
C TYR A 486 6.67 17.85 22.44
N SER A 487 7.38 18.86 22.95
CA SER A 487 8.76 18.72 23.47
C SER A 487 8.82 18.77 25.02
N LYS A 488 10.02 18.66 25.60
CA LYS A 488 10.19 18.82 27.08
C LYS A 488 10.02 20.23 27.56
N THR A 489 10.48 21.13 26.74
CA THR A 489 10.63 22.53 27.08
C THR A 489 9.35 23.29 26.74
N GLU A 490 8.62 22.82 25.73
CA GLU A 490 7.40 23.45 25.24
C GLU A 490 6.28 22.40 25.14
N HIS A 491 5.50 22.28 26.22
CA HIS A 491 4.43 21.28 26.34
C HIS A 491 3.15 21.63 25.56
N ASP A 492 2.96 22.90 25.22
CA ASP A 492 1.74 23.42 24.59
C ASP A 492 1.93 23.82 23.13
N LYS A 493 3.13 23.61 22.58
CA LYS A 493 3.44 23.93 21.19
C LYS A 493 3.53 22.63 20.38
N PRO A 494 2.45 22.21 19.72
CA PRO A 494 2.48 21.01 18.90
C PRO A 494 3.25 21.26 17.60
N PHE A 495 4.01 20.26 17.16
CA PHE A 495 4.76 20.28 15.91
C PHE A 495 4.75 18.92 15.23
N LYS A 496 5.08 18.89 13.94
CA LYS A 496 5.25 17.63 13.18
C LYS A 496 6.73 17.25 13.10
N ILE A 497 6.99 15.94 13.08
CA ILE A 497 8.34 15.41 12.87
C ILE A 497 8.39 14.81 11.45
N PRO A 498 9.19 15.38 10.53
CA PRO A 498 9.38 14.80 9.20
C PRO A 498 10.11 13.45 9.28
N LYS A 499 9.70 12.47 8.45
CA LYS A 499 10.32 11.14 8.36
C LYS A 499 11.85 11.18 8.29
N GLY A 500 12.41 12.07 7.46
CA GLY A 500 13.86 12.23 7.27
C GLY A 500 14.63 12.67 8.53
N LYS A 501 13.93 13.20 9.55
CA LYS A 501 14.52 13.53 10.86
C LYS A 501 14.41 12.39 11.87
N VAL A 502 13.67 11.32 11.57
CA VAL A 502 13.48 10.18 12.47
C VAL A 502 14.56 9.13 12.23
N SER A 503 14.61 8.56 11.02
CA SER A 503 15.62 7.59 10.63
C SER A 503 15.63 7.37 9.11
N ARG A 504 16.81 7.14 8.54
CA ARG A 504 16.98 6.73 7.13
C ARG A 504 16.61 5.25 6.89
N LEU A 505 16.43 4.47 7.95
CA LEU A 505 16.05 3.04 7.88
C LEU A 505 14.54 2.82 7.81
N LEU A 506 13.74 3.89 7.78
CA LEU A 506 12.28 3.78 7.70
C LEU A 506 11.81 3.46 6.27
N PRO A 507 10.75 2.65 6.11
CA PRO A 507 10.24 2.22 4.79
C PRO A 507 9.96 3.39 3.85
N GLU A 508 10.48 3.36 2.62
CA GLU A 508 10.15 4.34 1.58
C GLU A 508 8.74 4.18 1.06
N GLN A 509 8.25 2.95 0.99
CA GLN A 509 6.89 2.59 0.63
C GLN A 509 6.16 2.03 1.84
N PHE A 510 4.87 2.36 1.94
CA PHE A 510 4.03 2.01 3.09
C PHE A 510 2.93 1.00 2.76
N SER A 511 2.86 0.54 1.51
CA SER A 511 1.83 -0.39 1.04
C SER A 511 2.33 -1.24 -0.13
N GLU A 512 1.86 -2.48 -0.17
CA GLU A 512 2.11 -3.48 -1.20
C GLU A 512 0.88 -4.39 -1.35
N HIS A 513 0.65 -4.95 -2.53
CA HIS A 513 -0.47 -5.85 -2.80
C HIS A 513 0.06 -7.19 -3.28
N PHE A 514 -0.22 -8.26 -2.53
CA PHE A 514 0.04 -9.64 -2.97
C PHE A 514 -1.19 -10.20 -3.66
N ILE A 515 -1.00 -10.78 -4.84
CA ILE A 515 -2.05 -11.41 -5.62
C ILE A 515 -1.70 -12.89 -5.70
N ARG A 516 -2.65 -13.75 -5.31
CA ARG A 516 -2.45 -15.20 -5.29
C ARG A 516 -3.56 -15.87 -6.08
N ILE A 517 -3.18 -16.86 -6.86
CA ILE A 517 -4.09 -17.58 -7.75
C ILE A 517 -4.25 -18.99 -7.20
N TYR A 518 -5.49 -19.45 -7.13
CA TYR A 518 -5.86 -20.78 -6.68
C TYR A 518 -6.81 -21.44 -7.68
N SER A 519 -6.77 -22.77 -7.74
CA SER A 519 -7.76 -23.59 -8.44
C SER A 519 -8.73 -24.21 -7.43
N LYS A 520 -10.03 -24.11 -7.72
CA LYS A 520 -11.10 -24.80 -6.97
C LYS A 520 -11.20 -26.28 -7.32
N GLU A 521 -10.77 -26.63 -8.53
CA GLU A 521 -10.80 -27.99 -9.06
C GLU A 521 -9.45 -28.69 -8.93
N ASN A 522 -9.50 -30.02 -8.91
CA ASN A 522 -8.29 -30.84 -9.01
C ASN A 522 -7.77 -30.82 -10.45
N ILE A 523 -6.45 -30.66 -10.56
CA ILE A 523 -5.72 -30.55 -11.82
C ILE A 523 -4.95 -31.85 -12.04
N THR A 524 -4.99 -32.39 -13.27
CA THR A 524 -4.34 -33.68 -13.57
C THR A 524 -2.81 -33.55 -13.45
N ASN A 525 -2.25 -32.46 -13.98
CA ASN A 525 -0.84 -32.11 -13.84
C ASN A 525 -0.68 -30.74 -13.17
N LEU A 526 -0.72 -30.74 -11.84
CA LEU A 526 -0.63 -29.54 -11.02
C LEU A 526 0.68 -28.76 -11.21
N GLU A 527 1.78 -29.45 -11.51
CA GLU A 527 3.10 -28.81 -11.61
C GLU A 527 3.23 -28.01 -12.91
N ASP A 528 2.81 -28.57 -14.05
CA ASP A 528 2.81 -27.85 -15.33
C ASP A 528 1.86 -26.65 -15.28
N ALA A 529 0.69 -26.84 -14.67
CA ALA A 529 -0.26 -25.75 -14.48
C ALA A 529 0.31 -24.63 -13.59
N ARG A 530 1.05 -24.97 -12.52
CA ARG A 530 1.77 -23.97 -11.70
C ARG A 530 2.84 -23.24 -12.47
N ASN A 531 3.66 -23.95 -13.23
CA ASN A 531 4.71 -23.34 -14.06
C ASN A 531 4.11 -22.36 -15.08
N CYS A 532 2.99 -22.71 -15.69
CA CYS A 532 2.24 -21.83 -16.59
C CYS A 532 1.75 -20.57 -15.88
N VAL A 533 1.13 -20.71 -14.70
CA VAL A 533 0.63 -19.56 -13.92
C VAL A 533 1.78 -18.70 -13.39
N ASP A 534 2.90 -19.28 -12.98
CA ASP A 534 4.07 -18.53 -12.50
C ASP A 534 4.73 -17.72 -13.63
N LEU A 535 4.81 -18.26 -14.85
CA LEU A 535 5.25 -17.51 -16.03
C LEU A 535 4.28 -16.36 -16.34
N TRP A 536 2.98 -16.63 -16.33
CA TRP A 536 1.95 -15.61 -16.50
C TRP A 536 2.06 -14.51 -15.42
N CYS A 537 2.28 -14.88 -14.15
CA CYS A 537 2.46 -13.94 -13.05
C CYS A 537 3.66 -13.01 -13.28
N LYS A 538 4.82 -13.57 -13.64
CA LYS A 538 6.04 -12.79 -13.92
C LYS A 538 5.81 -11.81 -15.06
N GLU A 539 5.16 -12.25 -16.14
CA GLU A 539 4.82 -11.39 -17.27
C GLU A 539 3.94 -10.22 -16.83
N LYS A 540 2.91 -10.47 -16.00
CA LYS A 540 2.03 -9.41 -15.49
C LYS A 540 2.75 -8.44 -14.55
N GLU A 541 3.64 -8.91 -13.67
CA GLU A 541 4.46 -8.03 -12.82
C GLU A 541 5.32 -7.09 -13.66
N MET A 542 5.99 -7.63 -14.69
CA MET A 542 6.81 -6.85 -15.62
C MET A 542 5.98 -5.81 -16.37
N ILE A 543 4.83 -6.20 -16.91
CA ILE A 543 3.90 -5.28 -17.58
C ILE A 543 3.49 -4.14 -16.63
N CYS A 544 3.11 -4.46 -15.39
CA CYS A 544 2.73 -3.44 -14.41
C CYS A 544 3.88 -2.49 -14.08
N GLN A 545 5.09 -3.02 -13.88
CA GLN A 545 6.27 -2.20 -13.66
C GLN A 545 6.53 -1.25 -14.84
N TRP A 546 6.44 -1.75 -16.07
CA TRP A 546 6.64 -0.90 -17.26
C TRP A 546 5.58 0.18 -17.39
N LYS A 547 4.30 -0.13 -17.09
CA LYS A 547 3.25 0.90 -17.08
C LYS A 547 3.54 2.01 -16.07
N GLU A 548 4.06 1.67 -14.89
CA GLU A 548 4.46 2.66 -13.88
C GLU A 548 5.64 3.52 -14.33
N GLU A 549 6.72 2.89 -14.80
CA GLU A 549 7.91 3.61 -15.25
C GLU A 549 7.62 4.47 -16.49
N LEU A 550 6.73 3.99 -17.38
CA LEU A 550 6.20 4.79 -18.46
C LEU A 550 5.50 6.01 -17.87
N ALA A 551 4.46 5.84 -17.06
CA ALA A 551 3.72 6.96 -16.45
C ALA A 551 4.62 8.00 -15.77
N GLU A 552 5.67 7.57 -15.04
CA GLU A 552 6.66 8.48 -14.43
C GLU A 552 7.53 9.24 -15.45
N ALA A 553 7.81 8.64 -16.61
CA ALA A 553 8.58 9.25 -17.68
C ALA A 553 7.80 10.33 -18.46
N PHE A 554 6.47 10.40 -18.30
CA PHE A 554 5.62 11.41 -18.95
C PHE A 554 5.38 12.64 -18.06
N PRO A 555 5.64 13.86 -18.56
CA PRO A 555 5.44 15.10 -17.80
C PRO A 555 3.97 15.44 -17.48
N ASP A 556 3.01 14.96 -18.28
CA ASP A 556 1.64 15.48 -18.33
C ASP A 556 0.60 14.71 -17.46
N GLY A 557 1.04 14.09 -16.37
CA GLY A 557 0.12 13.46 -15.42
C GLY A 557 -0.61 12.23 -15.95
N PHE A 558 0.00 11.51 -16.89
CA PHE A 558 -0.45 10.19 -17.31
C PHE A 558 -0.40 9.21 -16.14
N THR A 559 -1.34 8.28 -16.10
CA THR A 559 -1.36 7.22 -15.11
C THR A 559 -1.01 5.88 -15.75
N PRO A 560 -0.58 4.86 -14.98
CA PRO A 560 -0.27 3.53 -15.53
C PRO A 560 -1.42 2.93 -16.36
N GLU A 561 -2.68 3.31 -16.08
CA GLU A 561 -3.86 2.85 -16.80
C GLU A 561 -4.00 3.42 -18.21
N ASP A 562 -3.33 4.53 -18.53
CA ASP A 562 -3.31 5.08 -19.88
C ASP A 562 -2.50 4.20 -20.84
N PHE A 563 -1.75 3.22 -20.31
CA PHE A 563 -0.91 2.32 -21.09
C PHE A 563 -1.45 0.90 -21.06
N LYS A 564 -1.64 0.30 -22.25
CA LYS A 564 -1.83 -1.15 -22.42
C LYS A 564 -0.55 -1.73 -23.03
N ILE A 565 -0.05 -2.83 -22.47
CA ILE A 565 1.14 -3.51 -22.98
C ILE A 565 0.73 -4.96 -23.32
N GLU A 566 1.04 -5.39 -24.52
CA GLU A 566 0.89 -6.77 -24.99
C GLU A 566 2.27 -7.37 -25.22
N VAL A 567 2.53 -8.54 -24.66
CA VAL A 567 3.75 -9.32 -24.93
C VAL A 567 3.47 -10.24 -26.11
N ILE A 568 4.40 -10.29 -27.06
CA ILE A 568 4.36 -11.10 -28.28
C ILE A 568 5.49 -12.12 -28.18
N HIS A 569 5.10 -13.39 -28.11
CA HIS A 569 6.02 -14.53 -28.12
C HIS A 569 6.27 -14.95 -29.57
N ASP A 570 7.33 -14.43 -30.19
CA ASP A 570 7.77 -14.87 -31.51
C ASP A 570 9.30 -14.76 -31.63
N ALA A 571 9.93 -15.88 -32.02
CA ALA A 571 11.38 -16.07 -32.06
C ALA A 571 12.13 -15.14 -33.04
N ASN A 572 11.40 -14.42 -33.90
CA ASN A 572 11.96 -13.49 -34.89
C ASN A 572 11.40 -12.06 -34.79
N SER A 573 10.68 -11.72 -33.72
CA SER A 573 9.92 -10.47 -33.67
C SER A 573 10.68 -9.29 -33.06
N LYS A 574 10.36 -8.10 -33.58
CA LYS A 574 10.81 -6.78 -33.13
C LYS A 574 9.69 -6.13 -32.29
N VAL A 575 10.03 -5.25 -31.34
CA VAL A 575 9.07 -4.47 -30.54
C VAL A 575 8.36 -3.47 -31.44
N ASP A 576 7.09 -3.67 -31.81
CA ASP A 576 6.33 -2.71 -32.62
C ASP A 576 5.49 -1.77 -31.72
N PHE A 577 5.64 -0.45 -31.88
CA PHE A 577 4.86 0.56 -31.14
C PHE A 577 3.65 1.06 -31.93
N TYR A 578 2.47 1.10 -31.30
CA TYR A 578 1.24 1.62 -31.91
C TYR A 578 0.51 2.59 -30.96
N ILE A 579 0.45 3.87 -31.33
CA ILE A 579 -0.36 4.87 -30.61
C ILE A 579 -1.75 4.91 -31.25
N ARG A 580 -2.81 4.57 -30.49
CA ARG A 580 -4.21 4.58 -30.94
C ARG A 580 -4.98 5.63 -30.16
N SER A 581 -5.62 6.60 -30.81
CA SER A 581 -6.45 7.59 -30.10
C SER A 581 -7.86 7.09 -29.77
N LYS A 582 -8.34 6.02 -30.43
CA LYS A 582 -9.64 5.35 -30.19
C LYS A 582 -9.59 3.85 -30.57
N PRO A 583 -10.46 2.99 -29.99
CA PRO A 583 -10.49 1.54 -30.27
C PRO A 583 -10.79 1.16 -31.73
N ASP A 584 -11.62 1.95 -32.43
CA ASP A 584 -12.28 1.52 -33.68
C ASP A 584 -11.99 2.37 -34.93
N GLU A 585 -11.09 3.36 -34.87
CA GLU A 585 -10.68 4.13 -36.07
C GLU A 585 -9.22 3.83 -36.45
N PRO A 586 -8.92 3.42 -37.69
CA PRO A 586 -7.54 3.32 -38.17
C PRO A 586 -6.98 4.74 -38.35
N LEU A 587 -5.98 5.10 -37.54
CA LEU A 587 -5.17 6.28 -37.78
C LEU A 587 -4.32 6.01 -39.04
N ASN A 588 -4.64 6.72 -40.11
CA ASN A 588 -3.89 6.69 -41.37
C ASN A 588 -2.57 7.47 -41.18
N VAL A 589 -1.70 6.99 -40.29
CA VAL A 589 -0.34 7.50 -40.10
C VAL A 589 0.57 6.71 -41.04
N PRO A 590 1.46 7.37 -41.80
CA PRO A 590 2.40 6.71 -42.69
C PRO A 590 3.18 5.58 -41.98
N LYS A 591 3.52 4.53 -42.73
CA LYS A 591 4.21 3.29 -42.31
C LYS A 591 5.65 3.52 -41.80
N ASP A 592 5.87 4.45 -40.89
CA ASP A 592 7.16 4.66 -40.23
C ASP A 592 7.15 3.84 -38.93
N ARG A 593 7.21 2.52 -39.08
CA ARG A 593 7.38 1.57 -37.97
C ARG A 593 8.75 1.83 -37.34
N VAL A 594 8.77 2.29 -36.10
CA VAL A 594 9.98 2.24 -35.27
C VAL A 594 9.82 1.02 -34.41
N SER A 595 10.67 0.02 -34.64
CA SER A 595 10.71 -1.17 -33.83
C SER A 595 12.04 -1.27 -33.10
N TRP A 596 11.95 -1.39 -31.78
CA TRP A 596 13.11 -1.56 -30.91
C TRP A 596 13.28 -3.07 -30.62
N LEU A 597 14.46 -3.49 -30.20
CA LEU A 597 14.64 -4.81 -29.58
C LEU A 597 15.06 -4.47 -28.16
N ILE A 598 14.11 -4.48 -27.23
CA ILE A 598 14.45 -4.32 -25.81
C ILE A 598 14.94 -5.69 -25.38
N PRO A 599 16.21 -5.87 -25.01
CA PRO A 599 16.65 -7.09 -24.38
C PRO A 599 16.00 -7.10 -23.00
N VAL A 600 14.80 -7.65 -22.90
CA VAL A 600 14.26 -8.03 -21.61
C VAL A 600 15.09 -9.21 -21.11
N ASP A 601 15.01 -9.58 -19.82
CA ASP A 601 15.64 -10.79 -19.28
C ASP A 601 15.23 -12.10 -20.00
N PHE A 602 14.37 -12.00 -21.02
CA PHE A 602 14.02 -13.01 -22.00
C PHE A 602 14.35 -12.49 -23.43
N PRO A 603 15.41 -13.00 -24.08
CA PRO A 603 15.86 -12.53 -25.40
C PRO A 603 14.87 -12.82 -26.56
N GLU A 604 13.74 -13.46 -26.30
CA GLU A 604 12.73 -13.88 -27.30
C GLU A 604 11.38 -13.14 -27.18
N LEU A 605 11.29 -12.08 -26.37
CA LEU A 605 10.03 -11.35 -26.16
C LEU A 605 10.00 -10.02 -26.92
N SER A 606 8.96 -9.83 -27.73
CA SER A 606 8.57 -8.53 -28.27
C SER A 606 7.44 -7.94 -27.44
N ILE A 607 7.40 -6.61 -27.27
CA ILE A 607 6.29 -5.95 -26.58
C ILE A 607 5.60 -4.97 -27.52
N ARG A 608 4.32 -4.71 -27.25
CA ARG A 608 3.52 -3.72 -27.96
C ARG A 608 2.83 -2.83 -26.96
N VAL A 609 3.17 -1.55 -26.97
CA VAL A 609 2.59 -0.54 -26.08
C VAL A 609 1.51 0.24 -26.85
N TYR A 610 0.34 0.35 -26.24
CA TYR A 610 -0.78 1.18 -26.68
C TYR A 610 -1.02 2.27 -25.64
N LEU A 611 -1.32 3.48 -26.10
CA LEU A 611 -1.81 4.58 -25.29
C LEU A 611 -3.34 4.64 -25.44
N GLU A 612 -4.11 4.55 -24.38
CA GLU A 612 -5.59 4.47 -24.41
C GLU A 612 -6.30 5.78 -24.01
N ASN A 613 -5.56 6.89 -23.92
CA ASN A 613 -6.12 8.17 -23.47
C ASN A 613 -6.91 8.89 -24.59
N ASN A 614 -8.22 9.10 -24.36
CA ASN A 614 -9.13 9.84 -25.26
C ASN A 614 -8.84 11.35 -25.40
N LYS A 615 -7.80 11.89 -24.72
CA LYS A 615 -7.49 13.34 -24.68
C LYS A 615 -6.33 13.78 -25.57
N THR A 616 -5.63 12.88 -26.25
CA THR A 616 -4.37 13.22 -26.92
C THR A 616 -4.57 13.81 -28.31
N SER A 617 -4.02 15.01 -28.54
CA SER A 617 -3.81 15.60 -29.87
C SER A 617 -2.70 14.86 -30.63
N LEU A 618 -2.58 15.10 -31.94
CA LEU A 618 -1.52 14.52 -32.77
C LEU A 618 -0.11 14.94 -32.29
N GLU A 619 0.05 16.17 -31.77
CA GLU A 619 1.28 16.61 -31.09
C GLU A 619 1.59 15.77 -29.84
N ALA A 620 0.59 15.53 -28.97
CA ALA A 620 0.79 14.73 -27.75
C ALA A 620 1.19 13.28 -28.05
N ALA A 621 0.70 12.70 -29.17
CA ALA A 621 1.13 11.38 -29.63
C ALA A 621 2.60 11.35 -30.09
N LYS A 622 3.09 12.43 -30.72
CA LYS A 622 4.51 12.52 -31.14
C LYS A 622 5.44 12.70 -29.95
N ASP A 623 5.06 13.54 -28.97
CA ASP A 623 5.80 13.68 -27.72
C ASP A 623 5.80 12.37 -26.93
N ALA A 624 4.67 11.65 -26.90
CA ALA A 624 4.58 10.35 -26.25
C ALA A 624 5.56 9.32 -26.81
N LYS A 625 5.69 9.26 -28.14
CA LYS A 625 6.68 8.41 -28.81
C LYS A 625 8.10 8.75 -28.36
N ARG A 626 8.46 10.03 -28.28
CA ARG A 626 9.77 10.50 -27.84
C ARG A 626 10.09 10.10 -26.39
N HIS A 627 9.11 10.23 -25.49
CA HIS A 627 9.27 9.82 -24.09
C HIS A 627 9.45 8.30 -23.94
N ILE A 628 8.72 7.51 -24.73
CA ILE A 628 8.86 6.04 -24.77
C ILE A 628 10.23 5.65 -25.33
N ASP A 629 10.70 6.28 -26.41
CA ASP A 629 12.02 6.02 -27.00
C ASP A 629 13.14 6.32 -25.97
N LEU A 630 13.02 7.42 -25.22
CA LEU A 630 13.95 7.78 -24.15
C LEU A 630 13.90 6.79 -22.97
N TRP A 631 12.72 6.31 -22.59
CA TRP A 631 12.55 5.29 -21.55
C TRP A 631 13.20 3.97 -21.95
N CYS A 632 12.95 3.48 -23.17
CA CYS A 632 13.57 2.26 -23.72
C CYS A 632 15.10 2.38 -23.72
N THR A 633 15.61 3.52 -24.18
CA THR A 633 17.03 3.83 -24.19
C THR A 633 17.63 3.78 -22.79
N LYS A 634 16.99 4.41 -21.79
CA LYS A 634 17.45 4.39 -20.39
C LYS A 634 17.47 2.98 -19.79
N LYS A 635 16.49 2.13 -20.13
CA LYS A 635 16.44 0.72 -19.71
C LYS A 635 17.57 -0.09 -20.33
N MET A 636 17.77 0.01 -21.65
CA MET A 636 18.87 -0.65 -22.35
C MET A 636 20.23 -0.22 -21.78
N ILE A 637 20.42 1.08 -21.54
CA ILE A 637 21.62 1.60 -20.89
C ILE A 637 21.83 0.95 -19.52
N ARG A 638 20.80 0.92 -18.68
CA ARG A 638 20.91 0.36 -17.32
C ARG A 638 21.30 -1.12 -17.37
N GLN A 639 20.64 -1.91 -18.20
CA GLN A 639 20.97 -3.32 -18.38
C GLN A 639 22.41 -3.49 -18.89
N TRP A 640 22.84 -2.69 -19.87
CA TRP A 640 24.23 -2.74 -20.34
C TRP A 640 25.23 -2.41 -19.25
N LYS A 641 24.92 -1.44 -18.37
CA LYS A 641 25.78 -1.14 -17.20
C LYS A 641 25.83 -2.32 -16.21
N GLU A 642 24.71 -2.99 -15.98
CA GLU A 642 24.62 -4.18 -15.13
C GLU A 642 25.40 -5.36 -15.73
N GLU A 643 25.23 -5.64 -17.03
CA GLU A 643 25.98 -6.68 -17.76
C GLU A 643 27.48 -6.38 -17.88
N LEU A 644 27.87 -5.10 -18.06
CA LEU A 644 29.26 -4.67 -18.08
C LEU A 644 29.91 -4.83 -16.71
N ALA A 645 29.18 -4.56 -15.62
CA ALA A 645 29.64 -4.82 -14.27
C ALA A 645 29.79 -6.34 -14.00
N GLU A 646 28.84 -7.16 -14.46
CA GLU A 646 28.91 -8.62 -14.31
C GLU A 646 30.03 -9.26 -15.14
N ALA A 647 30.33 -8.72 -16.32
CA ALA A 647 31.45 -9.15 -17.16
C ALA A 647 32.82 -8.83 -16.55
N ILE A 648 32.87 -7.97 -15.53
CA ILE A 648 34.09 -7.57 -14.81
C ILE A 648 33.87 -7.79 -13.31
N PRO A 649 33.79 -9.06 -12.85
CA PRO A 649 33.61 -9.36 -11.43
C PRO A 649 34.76 -8.76 -10.60
N ASP A 650 34.43 -8.26 -9.42
CA ASP A 650 35.35 -7.80 -8.36
C ASP A 650 36.00 -6.42 -8.50
N ARG A 651 35.66 -5.60 -9.52
CA ARG A 651 36.29 -4.26 -9.67
C ARG A 651 35.38 -3.07 -10.00
N LEU A 652 34.23 -3.28 -10.63
CA LEU A 652 33.36 -2.18 -11.06
C LEU A 652 31.89 -2.48 -10.75
N THR A 653 31.16 -1.44 -10.36
CA THR A 653 29.72 -1.44 -10.16
C THR A 653 29.03 -0.77 -11.36
N PRO A 654 27.71 -0.98 -11.55
CA PRO A 654 26.96 -0.29 -12.62
C PRO A 654 27.07 1.25 -12.57
N GLU A 655 27.42 1.82 -11.41
CA GLU A 655 27.58 3.26 -11.18
C GLU A 655 28.89 3.82 -11.75
N ASP A 656 29.86 2.96 -12.04
CA ASP A 656 31.19 3.33 -12.58
C ASP A 656 31.18 3.51 -14.10
N PHE A 657 30.08 3.13 -14.74
CA PHE A 657 29.85 3.27 -16.18
C PHE A 657 28.95 4.47 -16.45
N GLU A 658 29.38 5.37 -17.32
CA GLU A 658 28.54 6.43 -17.86
C GLU A 658 28.29 6.16 -19.35
N VAL A 659 27.02 6.02 -19.73
CA VAL A 659 26.62 5.76 -21.12
C VAL A 659 25.80 6.95 -21.59
N VAL A 660 26.33 7.65 -22.58
CA VAL A 660 25.70 8.85 -23.15
C VAL A 660 25.05 8.47 -24.48
N VAL A 661 23.75 8.75 -24.59
CA VAL A 661 22.98 8.60 -25.83
C VAL A 661 22.62 9.98 -26.37
N THR A 662 23.02 10.26 -27.62
CA THR A 662 22.73 11.53 -28.30
C THR A 662 21.71 11.32 -29.42
N ASP A 663 20.62 12.11 -29.37
CA ASP A 663 19.58 12.20 -30.41
C ASP A 663 19.93 13.36 -31.37
N ASP A 664 20.42 13.04 -32.58
CA ASP A 664 20.79 14.04 -33.57
C ASP A 664 19.54 14.53 -34.33
N THR A 665 18.84 15.54 -33.81
CA THR A 665 18.24 16.64 -34.61
C THR A 665 17.94 17.87 -33.71
N ASN A 666 18.97 18.69 -33.45
CA ASN A 666 18.87 20.04 -32.85
C ASN A 666 18.10 20.19 -31.52
N SER A 667 18.57 19.56 -30.45
CA SER A 667 18.34 20.04 -29.09
C SER A 667 19.55 19.74 -28.21
N LYS A 668 20.26 20.82 -27.81
CA LYS A 668 21.38 20.79 -26.86
C LYS A 668 20.88 20.27 -25.50
N VAL A 669 21.60 19.32 -24.90
CA VAL A 669 21.51 19.05 -23.47
C VAL A 669 22.87 19.37 -22.85
N VAL A 670 22.89 20.38 -21.98
CA VAL A 670 24.08 20.87 -21.27
C VAL A 670 23.96 20.40 -19.81
N PHE A 671 25.01 19.80 -19.27
CA PHE A 671 25.08 19.44 -17.85
C PHE A 671 26.26 20.09 -17.14
N TYR A 672 26.06 20.38 -15.85
CA TYR A 672 26.97 21.06 -14.95
C TYR A 672 27.89 20.05 -14.24
N SER A 673 29.10 20.49 -13.88
CA SER A 673 29.97 19.73 -12.98
C SER A 673 29.51 19.90 -11.52
N MET A 674 29.47 18.81 -10.73
CA MET A 674 29.23 18.88 -9.28
C MET A 674 30.31 19.67 -8.51
N SER A 675 31.42 20.04 -9.16
CA SER A 675 32.42 20.94 -8.59
C SER A 675 32.13 22.44 -8.79
N ASN A 676 31.17 22.83 -9.65
CA ASN A 676 30.72 24.22 -9.77
C ASN A 676 29.33 24.35 -10.45
N PRO A 677 28.22 24.45 -9.68
CA PRO A 677 26.86 24.40 -10.20
C PRO A 677 26.38 25.66 -10.98
N ASP A 678 27.17 26.75 -11.04
CA ASP A 678 26.65 28.06 -11.48
C ASP A 678 27.13 28.56 -12.87
N LYS A 679 27.82 27.76 -13.70
CA LYS A 679 28.21 28.19 -15.08
C LYS A 679 28.14 27.09 -16.17
N PRO A 680 27.40 27.31 -17.27
CA PRO A 680 27.43 26.45 -18.46
C PRO A 680 28.60 26.80 -19.42
N LEU A 681 29.20 25.78 -20.07
CA LEU A 681 30.17 25.92 -21.16
C LEU A 681 29.44 26.04 -22.52
N ASN A 682 29.84 27.00 -23.37
CA ASN A 682 29.06 27.46 -24.51
C ASN A 682 29.88 27.42 -25.82
N ILE A 683 29.36 26.81 -26.89
CA ILE A 683 29.85 26.95 -28.29
C ILE A 683 28.63 27.01 -29.24
N HIS A 684 28.67 27.93 -30.22
CA HIS A 684 27.58 28.28 -31.16
C HIS A 684 27.92 27.97 -32.64
N ASN A 685 26.83 27.72 -33.38
CA ASN A 685 26.45 27.97 -34.80
C ASN A 685 27.41 27.75 -35.98
N ASP A 686 26.93 27.02 -37.00
CA ASP A 686 26.43 27.62 -38.25
C ASP A 686 25.49 26.68 -39.03
N GLY A 687 24.50 27.25 -39.74
CA GLY A 687 23.32 26.56 -40.30
C GLY A 687 23.36 26.20 -41.81
N VAL A 688 22.29 25.53 -42.26
CA VAL A 688 21.45 25.73 -43.49
C VAL A 688 20.56 24.47 -43.68
N SER A 689 19.29 24.67 -44.06
CA SER A 689 18.23 23.65 -44.23
C SER A 689 18.21 22.96 -45.60
N SER A 690 17.72 21.70 -45.67
CA SER A 690 16.68 21.20 -46.62
C SER A 690 16.41 19.69 -46.42
N HIS A 691 15.30 19.19 -46.98
CA HIS A 691 14.40 18.13 -46.47
C HIS A 691 14.62 16.69 -47.01
N ILE A 692 14.26 15.68 -46.17
CA ILE A 692 13.41 14.44 -46.40
C ILE A 692 13.87 13.43 -47.49
N THR A 693 13.94 12.09 -47.35
CA THR A 693 13.70 11.01 -46.35
C THR A 693 14.33 9.72 -46.92
N GLN A 694 14.92 8.83 -46.09
CA GLN A 694 14.43 7.46 -45.84
C GLN A 694 15.42 6.64 -44.96
N HIS A 695 14.84 6.06 -43.91
CA HIS A 695 15.24 4.91 -43.08
C HIS A 695 16.50 4.95 -42.18
N PHE A 696 16.20 4.84 -40.87
CA PHE A 696 17.04 4.60 -39.67
C PHE A 696 17.71 5.83 -38.99
N PRO A 697 17.18 6.34 -37.85
CA PRO A 697 17.93 7.25 -36.99
C PRO A 697 18.95 6.49 -36.13
N LYS A 698 20.18 6.59 -36.61
CA LYS A 698 21.52 6.54 -35.97
C LYS A 698 21.58 6.76 -34.45
N LEU A 699 22.14 5.80 -33.74
CA LEU A 699 22.59 5.90 -32.35
C LEU A 699 24.14 5.90 -32.32
N LEU A 700 24.74 6.92 -31.69
CA LEU A 700 26.18 6.94 -31.36
C LEU A 700 26.32 6.64 -29.87
N ILE A 701 26.89 5.49 -29.51
CA ILE A 701 27.07 5.09 -28.10
C ILE A 701 28.48 5.49 -27.66
N LYS A 702 28.58 6.30 -26.61
CA LYS A 702 29.85 6.61 -25.94
C LYS A 702 29.82 6.06 -24.51
N VAL A 703 30.78 5.21 -24.18
CA VAL A 703 30.98 4.63 -22.84
C VAL A 703 32.19 5.30 -22.20
N TYR A 704 31.99 5.88 -21.01
CA TYR A 704 33.04 6.47 -20.20
C TYR A 704 33.23 5.66 -18.92
N PHE A 705 34.49 5.54 -18.49
CA PHE A 705 34.87 4.86 -17.25
C PHE A 705 35.22 5.89 -16.18
N LYS A 706 34.65 5.74 -14.99
CA LYS A 706 34.99 6.56 -13.83
C LYS A 706 36.30 6.03 -13.25
N ASN A 707 37.38 6.79 -13.42
CA ASN A 707 38.73 6.32 -13.16
C ASN A 707 39.15 6.71 -11.73
N ASP A 708 38.94 5.84 -10.75
CA ASP A 708 39.47 6.06 -9.39
C ASP A 708 40.34 4.91 -8.82
N ASP A 709 40.43 3.72 -9.46
CA ASP A 709 41.42 2.69 -9.03
C ASP A 709 41.91 1.78 -10.18
N ASP A 710 43.23 1.59 -10.24
CA ASP A 710 44.13 0.59 -10.89
C ASP A 710 43.68 -0.28 -12.10
N THR A 711 42.63 0.09 -12.82
CA THR A 711 42.22 -0.59 -14.05
C THR A 711 42.90 0.08 -15.23
N THR A 712 43.80 -0.62 -15.92
CA THR A 712 44.54 0.00 -17.02
C THR A 712 43.62 0.24 -18.23
N ARG A 713 43.91 1.28 -19.02
CA ARG A 713 43.16 1.64 -20.23
C ARG A 713 43.12 0.48 -21.25
N GLU A 714 44.14 -0.38 -21.24
CA GLU A 714 44.17 -1.63 -22.02
C GLU A 714 43.17 -2.66 -21.52
N ASP A 715 43.05 -2.87 -20.20
CA ASP A 715 42.07 -3.79 -19.63
C ASP A 715 40.64 -3.37 -20.02
N ALA A 716 40.28 -2.10 -19.85
CA ALA A 716 38.94 -1.59 -20.21
C ALA A 716 38.59 -1.80 -21.70
N LYS A 717 39.60 -1.69 -22.59
CA LYS A 717 39.45 -1.96 -24.03
C LYS A 717 39.26 -3.45 -24.31
N GLU A 718 40.07 -4.31 -23.72
CA GLU A 718 40.03 -5.76 -23.96
C GLU A 718 38.71 -6.37 -23.46
N HIS A 719 38.19 -5.88 -22.33
CA HIS A 719 36.89 -6.31 -21.78
C HIS A 719 35.71 -5.79 -22.60
N PHE A 720 35.77 -4.56 -23.13
CA PHE A 720 34.75 -4.04 -24.06
C PHE A 720 34.73 -4.83 -25.38
N GLU A 721 35.90 -5.22 -25.90
CA GLU A 721 36.01 -6.09 -27.07
C GLU A 721 35.45 -7.50 -26.79
N LEU A 722 35.66 -8.04 -25.58
CA LEU A 722 35.11 -9.33 -25.14
C LEU A 722 33.57 -9.29 -25.06
N TRP A 723 33.00 -8.22 -24.49
CA TRP A 723 31.54 -8.00 -24.44
C TRP A 723 30.94 -7.90 -25.86
N CYS A 724 31.56 -7.11 -26.74
CA CYS A 724 31.15 -6.99 -28.15
C CYS A 724 31.20 -8.33 -28.90
N LYS A 725 32.18 -9.20 -28.60
CA LYS A 725 32.28 -10.56 -29.16
C LYS A 725 31.20 -11.49 -28.59
N LYS A 726 30.93 -11.45 -27.29
CA LYS A 726 29.91 -12.30 -26.61
C LYS A 726 28.48 -12.01 -27.09
N LYS A 727 28.22 -10.79 -27.58
CA LYS A 727 26.91 -10.32 -28.07
C LYS A 727 26.78 -10.31 -29.60
N GLU A 728 27.76 -10.82 -30.34
CA GLU A 728 27.80 -10.84 -31.83
C GLU A 728 27.67 -9.47 -32.53
N ILE A 729 27.82 -8.36 -31.80
CA ILE A 729 27.65 -6.98 -32.32
C ILE A 729 28.63 -6.70 -33.47
N ILE A 730 29.85 -7.22 -33.36
CA ILE A 730 30.90 -7.11 -34.39
C ILE A 730 30.51 -7.86 -35.67
N HIS A 731 29.81 -9.01 -35.54
CA HIS A 731 29.37 -9.78 -36.70
C HIS A 731 28.28 -9.03 -37.47
N GLN A 732 27.29 -8.48 -36.76
CA GLN A 732 26.22 -7.68 -37.35
C GLN A 732 26.74 -6.44 -38.10
N TRP A 733 27.74 -5.73 -37.57
CA TRP A 733 28.33 -4.57 -38.25
C TRP A 733 29.14 -4.93 -39.50
N LYS A 734 29.82 -6.09 -39.48
CA LYS A 734 30.53 -6.60 -40.67
C LYS A 734 29.55 -7.02 -41.77
N GLU A 735 28.41 -7.59 -41.41
CA GLU A 735 27.35 -7.90 -42.38
C GLU A 735 26.77 -6.64 -43.04
N GLU A 736 26.53 -5.58 -42.27
CA GLU A 736 26.02 -4.32 -42.81
C GLU A 736 27.04 -3.60 -43.71
N LEU A 737 28.34 -3.65 -43.38
CA LEU A 737 29.42 -3.14 -44.23
C LEU A 737 29.54 -3.92 -45.55
N ALA A 738 29.42 -5.24 -45.51
CA ALA A 738 29.42 -6.07 -46.71
C ALA A 738 28.18 -5.82 -47.59
N LYS A 739 27.00 -5.61 -46.98
CA LYS A 739 25.77 -5.23 -47.73
C LYS A 739 25.89 -3.87 -48.41
N ALA A 740 26.68 -2.94 -47.86
CA ALA A 740 26.93 -1.64 -48.47
C ALA A 740 27.86 -1.71 -49.69
N PHE A 741 28.67 -2.79 -49.80
CA PHE A 741 29.59 -3.05 -50.91
C PHE A 741 29.54 -4.53 -51.34
N PRO A 742 28.37 -5.00 -51.81
CA PRO A 742 28.07 -6.44 -51.94
C PRO A 742 28.89 -7.13 -53.05
N ASP A 743 29.42 -6.36 -54.00
CA ASP A 743 30.23 -6.85 -55.12
C ASP A 743 31.75 -6.75 -54.84
N GLU A 744 32.18 -6.13 -53.74
CA GLU A 744 33.60 -5.88 -53.44
C GLU A 744 34.10 -6.55 -52.14
N PHE A 745 33.24 -6.75 -51.13
CA PHE A 745 33.67 -7.29 -49.83
C PHE A 745 32.61 -8.20 -49.20
N THR A 746 33.08 -9.25 -48.52
CA THR A 746 32.28 -10.11 -47.64
C THR A 746 32.49 -9.71 -46.16
N PRO A 747 31.61 -10.11 -45.23
CA PRO A 747 31.75 -9.77 -43.81
C PRO A 747 33.10 -10.24 -43.22
N GLU A 748 33.67 -11.31 -43.77
CA GLU A 748 34.94 -11.92 -43.36
C GLU A 748 36.17 -11.10 -43.74
N ASP A 749 36.01 -10.22 -44.74
CA ASP A 749 37.06 -9.33 -45.24
C ASP A 749 37.32 -8.13 -44.32
N PHE A 750 36.50 -7.91 -43.30
CA PHE A 750 36.65 -6.78 -42.37
C PHE A 750 37.26 -7.18 -41.02
N GLU A 751 38.24 -6.42 -40.54
CA GLU A 751 38.84 -6.52 -39.20
C GLU A 751 38.57 -5.24 -38.39
N VAL A 752 38.18 -5.40 -37.13
CA VAL A 752 37.80 -4.27 -36.25
C VAL A 752 38.98 -3.92 -35.36
N VAL A 753 39.40 -2.65 -35.37
CA VAL A 753 40.44 -2.15 -34.48
C VAL A 753 39.90 -0.93 -33.72
N VAL A 754 39.83 -1.07 -32.39
CA VAL A 754 39.49 0.04 -31.49
C VAL A 754 40.78 0.79 -31.14
N SER A 755 40.92 2.04 -31.56
CA SER A 755 42.11 2.84 -31.22
C SER A 755 41.79 3.93 -30.21
N THR A 756 42.64 4.05 -29.19
CA THR A 756 42.69 5.16 -28.24
C THR A 756 43.95 5.98 -28.54
N VAL A 757 43.80 7.27 -28.87
CA VAL A 757 44.95 8.11 -29.20
C VAL A 757 45.65 8.61 -27.93
N ASP A 758 46.98 8.69 -27.98
CA ASP A 758 47.91 9.05 -26.91
C ASP A 758 48.16 10.58 -26.87
N SER A 759 48.06 11.20 -25.69
CA SER A 759 48.11 12.66 -25.52
C SER A 759 49.46 13.11 -24.94
N LYS A 760 50.37 13.56 -25.81
CA LYS A 760 51.51 14.40 -25.39
C LYS A 760 51.50 15.83 -25.93
N LYS A 761 50.38 16.31 -26.47
CA LYS A 761 50.17 17.74 -26.73
C LYS A 761 48.80 18.17 -26.26
N ARG A 762 48.77 19.07 -25.28
CA ARG A 762 47.59 19.84 -24.86
C ARG A 762 47.08 20.63 -26.07
N ASN A 763 46.00 20.15 -26.68
CA ASN A 763 44.83 20.93 -27.13
C ASN A 763 43.89 20.01 -27.94
N GLU A 764 42.62 20.03 -27.54
CA GLU A 764 41.41 19.58 -28.26
C GLU A 764 41.15 18.07 -28.46
N ASP A 765 39.97 17.66 -27.95
CA ASP A 765 39.17 16.47 -28.28
C ASP A 765 39.76 15.06 -28.12
N ASP A 766 39.65 14.50 -26.90
CA ASP A 766 39.72 13.05 -26.66
C ASP A 766 38.53 12.34 -27.33
N LYS A 767 38.77 11.70 -28.49
CA LYS A 767 37.79 10.87 -29.20
C LYS A 767 38.31 9.44 -29.34
N SER A 768 37.67 8.49 -28.66
CA SER A 768 37.78 7.07 -29.01
C SER A 768 36.98 6.82 -30.30
N GLN A 769 37.61 6.26 -31.33
CA GLN A 769 36.97 5.94 -32.62
C GLN A 769 37.17 4.46 -32.96
N VAL A 770 36.15 3.83 -33.55
CA VAL A 770 36.18 2.45 -34.04
C VAL A 770 36.46 2.48 -35.54
N TYR A 771 37.50 1.76 -35.98
CA TYR A 771 37.88 1.67 -37.39
C TYR A 771 37.68 0.25 -37.91
N PHE A 772 37.23 0.13 -39.16
CA PHE A 772 37.15 -1.14 -39.88
C PHE A 772 38.22 -1.16 -40.98
N TYR A 773 38.97 -2.25 -41.07
CA TYR A 773 40.02 -2.46 -42.08
C TYR A 773 39.64 -3.62 -42.99
N SER A 774 39.88 -3.46 -44.29
CA SER A 774 39.80 -4.58 -45.23
C SER A 774 41.08 -5.43 -45.13
N LYS A 775 40.92 -6.75 -44.98
CA LYS A 775 42.02 -7.73 -45.01
C LYS A 775 42.59 -7.93 -46.41
N THR A 776 41.78 -7.74 -47.44
CA THR A 776 42.17 -7.88 -48.85
C THR A 776 42.82 -6.61 -49.39
N GLU A 777 42.52 -5.44 -48.82
CA GLU A 777 43.19 -4.15 -49.11
C GLU A 777 43.54 -3.36 -47.83
N PRO A 778 44.69 -3.63 -47.18
CA PRO A 778 45.06 -3.09 -45.86
C PRO A 778 45.20 -1.57 -45.78
N HIS A 779 45.21 -0.88 -46.92
CA HIS A 779 45.37 0.57 -47.04
C HIS A 779 44.03 1.32 -47.04
N LYS A 780 42.90 0.58 -47.06
CA LYS A 780 41.55 1.13 -46.97
C LYS A 780 41.04 1.01 -45.54
N SER A 781 41.03 2.13 -44.81
CA SER A 781 40.40 2.25 -43.50
C SER A 781 39.04 2.95 -43.62
N PHE A 782 38.00 2.36 -43.04
CA PHE A 782 36.66 2.92 -43.05
C PHE A 782 36.34 3.52 -41.67
N ASN A 783 35.84 4.76 -41.67
CA ASN A 783 35.29 5.42 -40.49
C ASN A 783 33.81 5.69 -40.74
N ILE A 784 32.95 5.21 -39.85
CA ILE A 784 31.51 5.43 -39.94
C ILE A 784 31.19 6.65 -39.08
N HIS A 785 31.05 7.81 -39.72
CA HIS A 785 30.60 9.02 -39.03
C HIS A 785 29.43 9.66 -39.80
N ARG A 786 28.26 9.71 -39.17
CA ARG A 786 27.07 10.44 -39.63
C ARG A 786 26.76 10.25 -41.13
N ASP A 787 26.55 9.01 -41.55
CA ASP A 787 26.04 8.60 -42.88
C ASP A 787 26.85 9.03 -44.11
N LYS A 788 28.16 9.16 -44.00
CA LYS A 788 29.04 9.19 -45.17
C LYS A 788 30.22 8.26 -44.96
N VAL A 789 30.45 7.35 -45.92
CA VAL A 789 31.74 6.67 -46.07
C VAL A 789 32.67 7.66 -46.76
N SER A 790 33.70 8.16 -46.06
CA SER A 790 34.72 9.02 -46.65
C SER A 790 36.10 8.38 -46.58
N TRP A 791 36.88 8.57 -47.65
CA TRP A 791 38.27 8.15 -47.74
C TRP A 791 39.15 9.01 -46.83
N LEU A 792 40.07 8.37 -46.10
CA LEU A 792 41.20 9.05 -45.46
C LEU A 792 42.48 8.31 -45.83
N ILE A 793 43.39 9.01 -46.51
CA ILE A 793 44.80 8.60 -46.62
C ILE A 793 45.45 9.00 -45.29
N PRO A 794 46.03 8.08 -44.50
CA PRO A 794 46.60 8.42 -43.20
C PRO A 794 47.95 9.13 -43.33
N GLU A 795 48.04 10.39 -42.93
CA GLU A 795 49.31 11.03 -42.60
C GLU A 795 49.62 10.78 -41.12
N HIS A 796 50.66 9.98 -40.84
CA HIS A 796 51.77 10.32 -39.93
C HIS A 796 52.67 9.10 -39.65
N PHE A 797 53.62 8.85 -40.56
CA PHE A 797 54.89 8.22 -40.22
C PHE A 797 55.99 9.27 -40.41
N SER A 798 56.59 9.74 -39.32
CA SER A 798 57.70 10.71 -39.35
C SER A 798 59.02 10.05 -39.78
N LYS A 799 59.11 9.73 -41.07
CA LYS A 799 60.37 9.76 -41.83
C LYS A 799 60.14 10.78 -42.95
N HIS A 800 60.79 11.94 -42.85
CA HIS A 800 60.56 13.05 -43.79
C HIS A 800 61.07 12.66 -45.18
N PHE A 801 60.17 12.60 -46.17
CA PHE A 801 60.51 12.45 -47.58
C PHE A 801 60.28 13.79 -48.29
N ILE A 802 61.25 14.23 -49.08
CA ILE A 802 61.13 15.45 -49.90
C ILE A 802 60.84 15.01 -51.34
N ARG A 803 59.68 15.41 -51.90
CA ARG A 803 59.38 15.25 -53.33
C ARG A 803 59.68 16.54 -54.07
N VAL A 804 60.50 16.44 -55.11
CA VAL A 804 60.89 17.56 -55.99
C VAL A 804 60.16 17.42 -57.31
N TYR A 805 59.51 18.50 -57.77
CA TYR A 805 58.80 18.53 -59.05
C TYR A 805 59.50 19.48 -60.03
N LEU A 806 59.77 19.01 -61.25
CA LEU A 806 60.28 19.85 -62.34
C LEU A 806 59.13 20.65 -62.94
N LYS A 807 59.33 21.96 -63.06
CA LYS A 807 58.35 22.85 -63.70
C LYS A 807 58.57 23.03 -65.21
N ASN A 808 59.53 22.33 -65.84
CA ASN A 808 59.83 22.52 -67.27
C ASN A 808 60.33 21.24 -67.97
N ASN A 809 59.84 21.01 -69.20
CA ASN A 809 59.91 19.72 -69.93
C ASN A 809 61.15 19.51 -70.84
N LYS A 810 62.28 20.18 -70.59
CA LYS A 810 63.44 20.14 -71.52
C LYS A 810 64.70 19.42 -71.01
N THR A 811 64.63 18.66 -69.92
CA THR A 811 65.78 17.90 -69.39
C THR A 811 65.35 16.46 -69.13
N SER A 812 66.25 15.50 -69.37
CA SER A 812 65.91 14.08 -69.14
C SER A 812 65.64 13.82 -67.66
N LEU A 813 64.64 12.97 -67.37
CA LEU A 813 64.28 12.60 -66.01
C LEU A 813 65.47 11.98 -65.25
N GLU A 814 66.37 11.31 -65.99
CA GLU A 814 67.54 10.62 -65.47
C GLU A 814 68.62 11.61 -64.97
N ASP A 815 68.84 12.71 -65.69
CA ASP A 815 69.80 13.73 -65.30
C ASP A 815 69.34 14.49 -64.05
N VAL A 816 68.03 14.75 -63.95
CA VAL A 816 67.47 15.42 -62.77
C VAL A 816 67.45 14.50 -61.56
N LYS A 817 67.13 13.22 -61.73
CA LYS A 817 67.29 12.21 -60.68
C LYS A 817 68.74 12.16 -60.19
N ASN A 818 69.71 12.15 -61.09
CA ASN A 818 71.13 12.12 -60.71
C ASN A 818 71.57 13.37 -59.93
N GLN A 819 71.12 14.56 -60.33
CA GLN A 819 71.44 15.80 -59.61
C GLN A 819 70.75 15.90 -58.24
N VAL A 820 69.48 15.49 -58.14
CA VAL A 820 68.73 15.44 -56.86
C VAL A 820 69.34 14.40 -55.93
N ASN A 821 69.73 13.23 -56.45
CA ASN A 821 70.40 12.18 -55.66
C ASN A 821 71.77 12.64 -55.16
N GLN A 822 72.54 13.37 -55.98
CA GLN A 822 73.80 13.98 -55.52
C GLN A 822 73.57 15.07 -54.47
N TRP A 823 72.54 15.90 -54.62
CA TRP A 823 72.16 16.90 -53.62
C TRP A 823 71.74 16.26 -52.29
N CYS A 824 70.90 15.20 -52.32
CA CYS A 824 70.51 14.41 -51.15
C CYS A 824 71.74 13.82 -50.44
N LYS A 825 72.68 13.22 -51.20
CA LYS A 825 73.93 12.67 -50.63
C LYS A 825 74.81 13.75 -49.99
N ARG A 826 74.95 14.94 -50.60
CA ARG A 826 75.75 16.06 -50.03
C ARG A 826 75.16 16.63 -48.74
N LYS A 827 73.85 16.50 -48.53
CA LYS A 827 73.15 16.94 -47.31
C LYS A 827 72.99 15.83 -46.27
N GLY A 828 73.59 14.66 -46.49
CA GLY A 828 73.58 13.54 -45.55
C GLY A 828 72.29 12.71 -45.56
N GLY A 829 71.40 12.91 -46.54
CA GLY A 829 70.18 12.11 -46.71
C GLY A 829 70.40 10.89 -47.63
N LYS A 830 69.54 9.87 -47.50
CA LYS A 830 69.41 8.79 -48.49
C LYS A 830 68.50 9.27 -49.63
N PRO A 831 68.91 9.15 -50.91
CA PRO A 831 68.07 9.51 -52.05
C PRO A 831 66.78 8.71 -52.14
#